data_AF-A0A8H7X8P8-F1
#
_entry.id   AF-A0A8H7X8P8-F1
#
_cell.length_a   1.000
_cell.length_b   1.000
_cell.length_c   1.000
_cell.angle_alpha   90.00
_cell.angle_beta   90.00
_cell.angle_gamma   90.00
#
_symmetry.space_group_name_H-M   'P 1'
#
loop_
_entity.id
_entity.type
_entity.pdbx_description
1 polymer ?
#
loop_
_entity_poly.entity_id
_entity_poly.type
_entity_poly.pdbx_seq_one_letter_code
_entity_poly.pdbx_strand_id
1 'polypeptide(L)'
;MTVLEQSNIGLAILIFMWVWGIIDHYLNKYYCARYKPAVCGSNTRTTNSVSVVIRTLEPLPIFKACLVQWLVNNPLQVIICTTYEYLEKVSTLVRKIIQEIKGDRTKIRIIVAEQGARSQFMAGVLEAKGEIVATSDNHILWGPDYLSNILPCFDDPKLSLISTLRSLLFSSAPLEGTRLLIWRTVATARLAHRERGTVSAAIMLHVIVRWCWILPGTTAIYRTHILQNPGFVRSYLNDYWNGVKFDAGDDTWISRYLLRNNWIIAAQRTEETNFMRTVKRTSDYVCQILRWERSTIQSYIRTVTEIPQMYKHRLIVFKTYERLAKSLLLLIHLFAWIHAFISHPHITMGCLSYYVYHKYKDLNRFFAYYPTASHLSLLSRLSQTIAYHRPVRTPGVGILPYPKYVDCSNFSLAAFRRKARPRVIKSPIATLLPYLSKSEKDALPYPPDALPGARDVETPHGTMRVYEWGPEDGRKVLLIHGLTTSSIAVGAIAHELARRGCRVMTFVKLNPFRLLNLSMISNTRQDLWGHGYTDSCLDLDHDIRLYTAQIFLAVTSSHLSWTGDGGFGLVGCSLGGAISVEFAGYFPNMVNSLALLVPAGLIRKERLATQMKILEIGTLLLPSGLLEKLIMKRLSQPLFENGVNEPASSRKERGSKSSDPEAQASLKYPHITVPETMKWAMQNHKGFYTSFMSTARHMQGTGQLEKWKLLRRREDRTLVIAGSNDSIVVAEELYEDVREALGDKLDWRVLEGAHDITILKPKEIVDALCESWEIRGSIRGRGLKLVL
;
A
#
# COMPACT_ATOMS: atom_id res chain seq x y z
N MET A 1 43.88 -12.93 5.40
CA MET A 1 43.68 -11.66 4.66
C MET A 1 44.31 -11.79 3.27
N THR A 2 45.62 -11.97 3.18
CA THR A 2 46.45 -12.46 2.04
C THR A 2 45.74 -12.75 0.69
N VAL A 3 44.83 -13.72 0.63
CA VAL A 3 44.13 -14.12 -0.62
C VAL A 3 43.28 -12.99 -1.24
N LEU A 4 42.73 -12.07 -0.43
CA LEU A 4 41.97 -10.90 -0.93
C LEU A 4 42.87 -9.75 -1.39
N GLU A 5 44.05 -9.61 -0.78
CA GLU A 5 44.99 -8.53 -1.05
C GLU A 5 45.64 -8.66 -2.44
N GLN A 6 45.87 -9.89 -2.90
CA GLN A 6 46.44 -10.19 -4.23
C GLN A 6 45.40 -10.29 -5.37
N SER A 7 44.10 -10.09 -5.10
CA SER A 7 43.05 -10.30 -6.10
C SER A 7 42.78 -9.07 -6.97
N ASN A 8 43.12 -9.18 -8.26
CA ASN A 8 42.90 -8.12 -9.27
C ASN A 8 41.43 -7.93 -9.69
N ILE A 9 40.51 -8.77 -9.19
CA ILE A 9 39.12 -8.85 -9.68
C ILE A 9 38.38 -7.51 -9.52
N GLY A 10 38.48 -6.86 -8.36
CA GLY A 10 37.84 -5.57 -8.12
C GLY A 10 38.32 -4.49 -9.08
N LEU A 11 39.64 -4.37 -9.28
CA LEU A 11 40.25 -3.38 -10.17
C LEU A 11 39.89 -3.63 -11.64
N ALA A 12 39.89 -4.89 -12.09
CA ALA A 12 39.50 -5.25 -13.45
C ALA A 12 38.04 -4.86 -13.75
N ILE A 13 37.12 -5.06 -12.79
CA ILE A 13 35.71 -4.64 -12.92
C ILE A 13 35.59 -3.12 -12.98
N LEU A 14 36.34 -2.36 -12.16
CA LEU A 14 36.35 -0.89 -12.22
C LEU A 14 36.83 -0.37 -13.58
N ILE A 15 37.94 -0.91 -14.10
CA ILE A 15 38.49 -0.53 -15.41
C ILE A 15 37.49 -0.85 -16.52
N PHE A 16 36.87 -2.04 -16.50
CA PHE A 16 35.84 -2.43 -17.46
C PHE A 16 34.64 -1.48 -17.44
N MET A 17 34.09 -1.15 -16.27
CA MET A 17 32.95 -0.23 -16.14
C MET A 17 33.32 1.22 -16.52
N TRP A 18 34.56 1.63 -16.28
CA TRP A 18 35.08 2.93 -16.72
C TRP A 18 35.18 3.02 -18.24
N VAL A 19 35.77 2.02 -18.90
CA VAL A 19 35.85 1.92 -20.36
C VAL A 19 34.47 1.85 -21.01
N TRP A 20 33.54 1.04 -20.46
CA TRP A 20 32.13 0.98 -20.88
C TRP A 20 31.47 2.37 -20.80
N GLY A 21 31.65 3.09 -19.70
CA GLY A 21 31.11 4.44 -19.52
C GLY A 21 31.67 5.47 -20.50
N ILE A 22 32.96 5.36 -20.84
CA ILE A 22 33.60 6.18 -21.89
C ILE A 22 33.01 5.87 -23.26
N ILE A 23 32.91 4.59 -23.63
CA ILE A 23 32.33 4.15 -24.91
C ILE A 23 30.89 4.64 -25.05
N ASP A 24 30.04 4.42 -24.03
CA ASP A 24 28.66 4.88 -24.05
C ASP A 24 28.55 6.42 -24.15
N HIS A 25 29.42 7.17 -23.46
CA HIS A 25 29.45 8.63 -23.56
C HIS A 25 29.75 9.11 -25.00
N TYR A 26 30.80 8.57 -25.63
CA TYR A 26 31.19 8.98 -26.99
C TYR A 26 30.18 8.48 -28.04
N LEU A 27 29.60 7.29 -27.87
CA LEU A 27 28.55 6.76 -28.75
C LEU A 27 27.30 7.64 -28.73
N ASN A 28 26.79 7.97 -27.53
CA ASN A 28 25.66 8.90 -27.36
C ASN A 28 25.98 10.27 -27.97
N LYS A 29 27.19 10.82 -27.74
CA LYS A 29 27.61 12.10 -28.31
C LYS A 29 27.64 12.08 -29.84
N TYR A 30 28.18 11.02 -30.44
CA TYR A 30 28.33 10.85 -31.89
C TYR A 30 26.99 10.81 -32.63
N TYR A 31 25.98 10.12 -32.08
CA TYR A 31 24.65 10.02 -32.67
C TYR A 31 23.73 11.20 -32.33
N CYS A 32 23.82 11.78 -31.12
CA CYS A 32 23.11 13.03 -30.81
C CYS A 32 23.54 14.19 -31.74
N ALA A 33 24.82 14.23 -32.16
CA ALA A 33 25.30 15.20 -33.15
C ALA A 33 24.84 14.94 -34.59
N ARG A 34 24.18 13.79 -34.86
CA ARG A 34 23.61 13.41 -36.17
C ARG A 34 22.08 13.44 -36.19
N TYR A 35 21.45 13.74 -35.05
CA TYR A 35 20.01 13.95 -34.99
C TYR A 35 19.61 15.15 -35.84
N LYS A 36 18.57 14.98 -36.67
CA LYS A 36 17.91 16.05 -37.42
C LYS A 36 16.43 16.09 -36.98
N PRO A 37 15.88 17.26 -36.61
CA PRO A 37 14.45 17.38 -36.37
C PRO A 37 13.66 17.26 -37.68
N ALA A 38 12.36 16.94 -37.58
CA ALA A 38 11.47 17.13 -38.72
C ALA A 38 11.22 18.63 -38.95
N VAL A 39 11.03 19.02 -40.21
CA VAL A 39 10.76 20.39 -40.65
C VAL A 39 9.49 20.41 -41.48
N CYS A 40 8.75 21.53 -41.47
CA CYS A 40 7.46 21.66 -42.15
C CYS A 40 7.58 21.35 -43.65
N GLY A 41 6.77 20.39 -44.12
CA GLY A 41 6.60 20.06 -45.53
C GLY A 41 5.21 20.45 -46.04
N SER A 42 4.94 20.20 -47.32
CA SER A 42 3.62 20.45 -47.94
C SER A 42 2.48 19.63 -47.35
N ASN A 43 2.78 18.49 -46.70
CA ASN A 43 1.81 17.60 -46.06
C ASN A 43 1.63 17.89 -44.56
N THR A 44 2.31 18.90 -44.02
CA THR A 44 2.30 19.21 -42.59
C THR A 44 0.94 19.69 -42.13
N ARG A 45 0.39 18.96 -41.17
CA ARG A 45 -0.90 19.25 -40.55
C ARG A 45 -0.86 20.56 -39.77
N THR A 46 -1.90 21.36 -39.92
CA THR A 46 -2.17 22.57 -39.13
C THR A 46 -2.67 22.24 -37.73
N THR A 47 -2.51 23.16 -36.77
CA THR A 47 -2.84 22.93 -35.35
C THR A 47 -4.33 22.70 -35.09
N ASN A 48 -5.20 23.21 -35.97
CA ASN A 48 -6.64 22.90 -35.99
C ASN A 48 -6.97 21.42 -36.31
N SER A 49 -5.99 20.56 -36.60
CA SER A 49 -6.16 19.10 -36.65
C SER A 49 -6.02 18.40 -35.29
N VAL A 50 -5.62 19.13 -34.25
CA VAL A 50 -5.25 18.58 -32.92
C VAL A 50 -6.39 18.74 -31.92
N SER A 51 -6.83 17.63 -31.30
CA SER A 51 -7.59 17.65 -30.05
C SER A 51 -6.64 17.52 -28.85
N VAL A 52 -6.68 18.47 -27.91
CA VAL A 52 -5.84 18.43 -26.70
C VAL A 52 -6.63 17.77 -25.57
N VAL A 53 -6.17 16.60 -25.09
CA VAL A 53 -6.82 15.80 -24.04
C VAL A 53 -6.05 15.92 -22.73
N ILE A 54 -6.67 16.54 -21.73
CA ILE A 54 -6.07 16.85 -20.42
C ILE A 54 -6.85 16.12 -19.32
N ARG A 55 -6.14 15.51 -18.37
CA ARG A 55 -6.75 14.95 -17.16
C ARG A 55 -6.59 15.92 -15.99
N THR A 56 -7.69 16.25 -15.33
CA THR A 56 -7.69 17.21 -14.22
C THR A 56 -8.63 16.72 -13.12
N LEU A 57 -8.06 16.25 -12.01
CA LEU A 57 -8.77 16.04 -10.74
C LEU A 57 -8.68 17.33 -9.92
N GLU A 58 -7.52 17.58 -9.31
CA GLU A 58 -7.23 18.84 -8.61
C GLU A 58 -6.37 19.77 -9.49
N PRO A 59 -6.88 20.95 -9.90
CA PRO A 59 -6.08 21.95 -10.60
C PRO A 59 -5.06 22.62 -9.67
N LEU A 60 -3.79 22.63 -10.06
CA LEU A 60 -2.75 23.42 -9.39
C LEU A 60 -2.82 24.90 -9.81
N PRO A 61 -2.26 25.86 -9.06
CA PRO A 61 -2.31 27.29 -9.42
C PRO A 61 -1.75 27.65 -10.81
N ILE A 62 -0.82 26.84 -11.33
CA ILE A 62 -0.27 26.99 -12.68
C ILE A 62 -1.28 26.63 -13.80
N PHE A 63 -2.36 25.90 -13.49
CA PHE A 63 -3.32 25.37 -14.47
C PHE A 63 -3.92 26.46 -15.38
N LYS A 64 -4.16 27.67 -14.85
CA LYS A 64 -4.57 28.82 -15.67
C LYS A 64 -3.56 29.14 -16.77
N ALA A 65 -2.26 29.20 -16.44
CA ALA A 65 -1.20 29.47 -17.40
C ALA A 65 -1.01 28.32 -18.41
N CYS A 66 -1.16 27.07 -17.96
CA CYS A 66 -1.18 25.91 -18.85
C CYS A 66 -2.33 25.98 -19.86
N LEU A 67 -3.56 26.24 -19.39
CA LEU A 67 -4.75 26.34 -20.24
C LEU A 67 -4.66 27.51 -21.24
N VAL A 68 -4.12 28.67 -20.83
CA VAL A 68 -3.80 29.76 -21.75
C VAL A 68 -2.85 29.29 -22.86
N GLN A 69 -1.73 28.64 -22.53
CA GLN A 69 -0.75 28.24 -23.55
C GLN A 69 -1.26 27.14 -24.49
N TRP A 70 -2.10 26.22 -24.00
CA TRP A 70 -2.77 25.24 -24.86
C TRP A 70 -3.74 25.92 -25.86
N LEU A 71 -4.35 27.04 -25.49
CA LEU A 71 -5.22 27.81 -26.39
C LEU A 71 -4.44 28.70 -27.36
N VAL A 72 -3.29 29.26 -26.94
CA VAL A 72 -2.37 30.02 -27.81
C VAL A 72 -1.87 29.16 -28.99
N ASN A 73 -1.64 27.88 -28.76
CA ASN A 73 -1.30 26.89 -29.80
C ASN A 73 -2.45 26.64 -30.82
N ASN A 74 -3.61 27.28 -30.67
CA ASN A 74 -4.79 27.22 -31.54
C ASN A 74 -5.22 25.80 -31.99
N PRO A 75 -5.47 24.86 -31.05
CA PRO A 75 -5.97 23.52 -31.37
C PRO A 75 -7.40 23.55 -31.93
N LEU A 76 -7.89 22.39 -32.38
CA LEU A 76 -9.31 22.19 -32.72
C LEU A 76 -10.20 22.40 -31.48
N GLN A 77 -9.86 21.70 -30.41
CA GLN A 77 -10.58 21.69 -29.14
C GLN A 77 -9.65 21.26 -27.99
N VAL A 78 -9.98 21.66 -26.76
CA VAL A 78 -9.34 21.23 -25.52
C VAL A 78 -10.38 20.49 -24.69
N ILE A 79 -10.17 19.20 -24.47
CA ILE A 79 -11.04 18.31 -23.69
C ILE A 79 -10.42 18.12 -22.30
N ILE A 80 -11.08 18.65 -21.28
CA ILE A 80 -10.71 18.50 -19.87
C ILE A 80 -11.52 17.34 -19.29
N CYS A 81 -10.83 16.24 -19.01
CA CYS A 81 -11.39 15.01 -18.45
C CYS A 81 -11.28 15.07 -16.92
N THR A 82 -12.40 14.87 -16.24
CA THR A 82 -12.47 14.87 -14.77
C THR A 82 -13.45 13.80 -14.27
N THR A 83 -13.52 13.57 -12.96
CA THR A 83 -14.51 12.69 -12.34
C THR A 83 -15.66 13.51 -11.72
N TYR A 84 -16.79 12.86 -11.43
CA TYR A 84 -17.96 13.52 -10.85
C TYR A 84 -17.65 14.31 -9.58
N GLU A 85 -16.79 13.77 -8.71
CA GLU A 85 -16.31 14.39 -7.46
C GLU A 85 -15.64 15.77 -7.67
N TYR A 86 -14.89 15.96 -8.76
CA TYR A 86 -14.16 17.20 -9.03
C TYR A 86 -14.82 18.10 -10.09
N LEU A 87 -15.93 17.64 -10.70
CA LEU A 87 -16.61 18.33 -11.79
C LEU A 87 -16.92 19.79 -11.46
N GLU A 88 -17.47 20.07 -10.28
CA GLU A 88 -17.84 21.43 -9.86
C GLU A 88 -16.60 22.32 -9.71
N LYS A 89 -15.59 21.85 -8.96
CA LYS A 89 -14.33 22.56 -8.69
C LYS A 89 -13.57 22.88 -9.99
N VAL A 90 -13.51 21.92 -10.91
CA VAL A 90 -12.89 22.11 -12.24
C VAL A 90 -13.72 23.06 -13.09
N SER A 91 -15.05 22.88 -13.15
CA SER A 91 -15.93 23.72 -13.98
C SER A 91 -15.93 25.17 -13.53
N THR A 92 -16.02 25.44 -12.22
CA THR A 92 -16.02 26.81 -11.68
C THR A 92 -14.69 27.51 -11.92
N LEU A 93 -13.56 26.81 -11.78
CA LEU A 93 -12.25 27.37 -12.14
C LEU A 93 -12.13 27.64 -13.65
N VAL A 94 -12.56 26.70 -14.51
CA VAL A 94 -12.51 26.87 -15.97
C VAL A 94 -13.42 28.00 -16.44
N ARG A 95 -14.64 28.15 -15.90
CA ARG A 95 -15.53 29.29 -16.18
C ARG A 95 -14.86 30.63 -15.86
N LYS A 96 -14.22 30.75 -14.68
CA LYS A 96 -13.48 31.96 -14.30
C LYS A 96 -12.32 32.25 -15.26
N ILE A 97 -11.55 31.23 -15.63
CA ILE A 97 -10.46 31.39 -16.61
C ILE A 97 -10.99 31.82 -17.99
N ILE A 98 -12.13 31.27 -18.44
CA ILE A 98 -12.80 31.64 -19.69
C ILE A 98 -13.28 33.10 -19.70
N GLN A 99 -13.74 33.63 -18.56
CA GLN A 99 -14.10 35.04 -18.41
C GLN A 99 -12.87 35.95 -18.54
N GLU A 100 -11.75 35.56 -17.93
CA GLU A 100 -10.49 36.33 -17.88
C GLU A 100 -9.64 36.27 -19.18
N ILE A 101 -9.86 35.26 -20.05
CA ILE A 101 -9.14 35.11 -21.32
C ILE A 101 -9.83 35.85 -22.48
N LYS A 102 -9.03 36.56 -23.29
CA LYS A 102 -9.38 36.98 -24.65
C LYS A 102 -9.04 35.84 -25.61
N GLY A 103 -10.05 35.18 -26.19
CA GLY A 103 -9.86 34.06 -27.12
C GLY A 103 -11.18 33.33 -27.43
N ASP A 104 -11.14 32.37 -28.35
CA ASP A 104 -12.30 31.55 -28.70
C ASP A 104 -12.68 30.59 -27.56
N ARG A 105 -13.82 30.90 -26.93
CA ARG A 105 -14.36 30.18 -25.77
C ARG A 105 -15.01 28.85 -26.13
N THR A 106 -15.38 28.63 -27.40
CA THR A 106 -16.13 27.44 -27.85
C THR A 106 -15.28 26.17 -27.85
N LYS A 107 -13.95 26.32 -27.89
CA LYS A 107 -12.99 25.21 -28.01
C LYS A 107 -12.83 24.36 -26.74
N ILE A 108 -13.31 24.81 -25.58
CA ILE A 108 -13.08 24.11 -24.31
C ILE A 108 -14.30 23.26 -23.96
N ARG A 109 -14.10 21.94 -23.86
CA ARG A 109 -15.11 20.98 -23.40
C ARG A 109 -14.64 20.36 -22.08
N ILE A 110 -15.54 20.21 -21.11
CA ILE A 110 -15.32 19.43 -19.90
C ILE A 110 -16.15 18.16 -20.03
N ILE A 111 -15.55 17.00 -19.73
CA ILE A 111 -16.24 15.71 -19.73
C ILE A 111 -16.03 14.98 -18.40
N VAL A 112 -17.06 14.23 -17.99
CA VAL A 112 -17.02 13.34 -16.83
C VAL A 112 -16.61 11.95 -17.31
N ALA A 113 -15.69 11.31 -16.58
CA ALA A 113 -15.27 9.94 -16.80
C ALA A 113 -15.28 9.14 -15.49
N GLU A 114 -15.22 7.81 -15.61
CA GLU A 114 -14.98 6.92 -14.46
C GLU A 114 -13.68 7.27 -13.72
N GLN A 115 -13.63 6.94 -12.44
CA GLN A 115 -12.41 7.08 -11.65
C GLN A 115 -11.29 6.17 -12.19
N GLY A 116 -10.18 6.79 -12.57
CA GLY A 116 -8.98 6.11 -13.04
C GLY A 116 -8.18 6.94 -14.04
N ALA A 117 -6.85 6.81 -14.01
CA ALA A 117 -5.92 7.53 -14.87
C ALA A 117 -6.11 7.17 -16.36
N ARG A 118 -6.38 5.90 -16.66
CA ARG A 118 -6.62 5.39 -18.03
C ARG A 118 -8.05 5.62 -18.50
N SER A 119 -9.04 5.42 -17.63
CA SER A 119 -10.45 5.70 -17.97
C SER A 119 -10.64 7.17 -18.33
N GLN A 120 -10.09 8.11 -17.55
CA GLN A 120 -10.13 9.54 -17.89
C GLN A 120 -9.42 9.88 -19.20
N PHE A 121 -8.23 9.31 -19.47
CA PHE A 121 -7.55 9.55 -20.75
C PHE A 121 -8.38 9.03 -21.93
N MET A 122 -8.91 7.82 -21.82
CA MET A 122 -9.63 7.17 -22.91
C MET A 122 -10.97 7.85 -23.21
N ALA A 123 -11.70 8.32 -22.20
CA ALA A 123 -12.91 9.11 -22.40
C ALA A 123 -12.63 10.36 -23.27
N GLY A 124 -11.53 11.08 -23.00
CA GLY A 124 -11.14 12.25 -23.80
C GLY A 124 -10.64 11.90 -25.21
N VAL A 125 -10.00 10.74 -25.37
CA VAL A 125 -9.62 10.20 -26.69
C VAL A 125 -10.83 9.85 -27.54
N LEU A 126 -11.88 9.25 -26.96
CA LEU A 126 -13.10 8.89 -27.69
C LEU A 126 -13.92 10.13 -28.11
N GLU A 127 -13.83 11.22 -27.34
CA GLU A 127 -14.42 12.53 -27.67
C GLU A 127 -13.54 13.40 -28.62
N ALA A 128 -12.36 12.91 -29.02
CA ALA A 128 -11.45 13.63 -29.89
C ALA A 128 -11.89 13.62 -31.36
N LYS A 129 -12.12 14.80 -31.93
CA LYS A 129 -12.52 15.03 -33.33
C LYS A 129 -11.36 15.31 -34.29
N GLY A 130 -10.17 15.56 -33.76
CA GLY A 130 -8.98 15.86 -34.56
C GLY A 130 -8.28 14.59 -35.04
N GLU A 131 -7.59 14.64 -36.19
CA GLU A 131 -6.73 13.55 -36.68
C GLU A 131 -5.61 13.17 -35.70
N ILE A 132 -5.24 14.12 -34.83
CA ILE A 132 -4.18 13.99 -33.83
C ILE A 132 -4.72 14.30 -32.43
N VAL A 133 -4.34 13.49 -31.44
CA VAL A 133 -4.55 13.75 -30.01
C VAL A 133 -3.22 14.17 -29.39
N ALA A 134 -3.20 15.34 -28.75
CA ALA A 134 -2.11 15.75 -27.86
C ALA A 134 -2.56 15.60 -26.41
N THR A 135 -1.75 14.98 -25.54
CA THR A 135 -1.99 14.93 -24.10
C THR A 135 -0.93 15.71 -23.34
N SER A 136 -1.30 16.26 -22.19
CA SER A 136 -0.40 16.97 -21.27
C SER A 136 -0.85 16.76 -19.83
N ASP A 137 0.12 16.63 -18.92
CA ASP A 137 -0.12 16.77 -17.48
C ASP A 137 -0.60 18.20 -17.17
N ASN A 138 -1.47 18.36 -16.16
CA ASN A 138 -2.13 19.64 -15.81
C ASN A 138 -1.23 20.72 -15.17
N HIS A 139 0.09 20.48 -15.15
CA HIS A 139 1.12 21.37 -14.60
C HIS A 139 2.30 21.60 -15.57
N ILE A 140 2.08 21.32 -16.86
CA ILE A 140 3.04 21.47 -17.95
C ILE A 140 2.63 22.65 -18.84
N LEU A 141 3.56 23.56 -19.08
CA LEU A 141 3.36 24.79 -19.82
C LEU A 141 4.14 24.68 -21.14
N TRP A 142 3.40 24.68 -22.25
CA TRP A 142 3.96 24.61 -23.61
C TRP A 142 4.47 25.99 -24.05
N GLY A 143 5.39 26.02 -25.01
CA GLY A 143 5.68 27.23 -25.78
C GLY A 143 4.51 27.63 -26.69
N PRO A 144 4.47 28.87 -27.20
CA PRO A 144 3.39 29.34 -28.09
C PRO A 144 3.29 28.51 -29.37
N ASP A 145 4.43 28.16 -29.97
CA ASP A 145 4.57 27.41 -31.23
C ASP A 145 4.86 25.92 -31.03
N TYR A 146 4.42 25.35 -29.90
CA TYR A 146 4.76 23.98 -29.50
C TYR A 146 4.14 22.93 -30.44
N LEU A 147 2.87 23.07 -30.82
CA LEU A 147 2.20 22.15 -31.74
C LEU A 147 2.72 22.28 -33.17
N SER A 148 2.87 23.51 -33.68
CA SER A 148 3.34 23.77 -35.04
C SER A 148 4.73 23.19 -35.32
N ASN A 149 5.62 23.19 -34.33
CA ASN A 149 6.96 22.59 -34.46
C ASN A 149 7.03 21.07 -34.22
N ILE A 150 5.94 20.42 -33.78
CA ILE A 150 5.86 18.95 -33.64
C ILE A 150 5.11 18.30 -34.80
N LEU A 151 4.07 18.96 -35.33
CA LEU A 151 3.20 18.41 -36.38
C LEU A 151 3.92 17.90 -37.65
N PRO A 152 5.04 18.49 -38.13
CA PRO A 152 5.78 17.97 -39.30
C PRO A 152 6.28 16.53 -39.15
N CYS A 153 6.38 16.02 -37.93
CA CYS A 153 6.78 14.64 -37.70
C CYS A 153 5.70 13.64 -38.19
N PHE A 154 4.43 14.06 -38.22
CA PHE A 154 3.30 13.25 -38.69
C PHE A 154 3.13 13.24 -40.22
N ASP A 155 4.09 13.78 -40.97
CA ASP A 155 4.18 13.64 -42.42
C ASP A 155 4.67 12.23 -42.79
N ASP A 156 5.41 11.56 -41.88
CA ASP A 156 5.70 10.12 -41.94
C ASP A 156 4.46 9.31 -41.55
N PRO A 157 3.80 8.57 -42.46
CA PRO A 157 2.57 7.84 -42.16
C PRO A 157 2.77 6.74 -41.12
N LYS A 158 3.99 6.20 -40.97
CA LYS A 158 4.32 5.17 -39.96
C LYS A 158 4.68 5.75 -38.60
N LEU A 159 4.85 7.07 -38.47
CA LEU A 159 4.96 7.69 -37.15
C LEU A 159 3.60 7.69 -36.45
N SER A 160 3.59 7.19 -35.22
CA SER A 160 2.37 7.03 -34.41
C SER A 160 2.33 7.89 -33.15
N LEU A 161 3.49 8.16 -32.57
CA LEU A 161 3.69 8.78 -31.26
C LEU A 161 4.96 9.63 -31.25
N ILE A 162 4.86 10.82 -30.68
CA ILE A 162 5.99 11.72 -30.45
C ILE A 162 5.84 12.50 -29.13
N SER A 163 6.97 12.91 -28.56
CA SER A 163 7.07 13.66 -27.31
C SER A 163 8.37 14.47 -27.33
N THR A 164 8.37 15.66 -26.72
CA THR A 164 9.63 16.35 -26.45
C THR A 164 10.35 15.68 -25.29
N LEU A 165 11.67 15.47 -25.44
CA LEU A 165 12.49 14.85 -24.40
C LEU A 165 13.19 15.84 -23.44
N ARG A 166 13.01 17.16 -23.61
CA ARG A 166 13.65 18.22 -22.81
C ARG A 166 12.59 19.03 -22.06
N SER A 167 12.84 19.34 -20.78
CA SER A 167 11.85 19.94 -19.88
C SER A 167 12.47 20.92 -18.88
N LEU A 168 12.05 22.18 -18.98
CA LEU A 168 12.58 23.28 -18.16
C LEU A 168 11.80 23.43 -16.83
N LEU A 169 12.44 24.01 -15.82
CA LEU A 169 11.82 24.21 -14.50
C LEU A 169 11.06 25.54 -14.45
N PHE A 170 9.78 25.52 -14.11
CA PHE A 170 8.99 26.73 -13.90
C PHE A 170 9.36 27.40 -12.56
N SER A 171 9.74 28.69 -12.59
CA SER A 171 10.34 29.41 -11.45
C SER A 171 9.63 30.74 -11.15
N SER A 172 8.32 30.69 -10.89
CA SER A 172 7.45 31.85 -10.68
C SER A 172 7.08 32.14 -9.21
N ALA A 173 7.86 31.68 -8.25
CA ALA A 173 7.56 31.83 -6.82
C ALA A 173 8.82 32.20 -6.02
N PRO A 174 8.75 33.21 -5.13
CA PRO A 174 9.74 33.41 -4.08
C PRO A 174 9.94 32.14 -3.25
N LEU A 175 11.12 32.03 -2.60
CA LEU A 175 11.53 30.84 -1.85
C LEU A 175 11.78 31.18 -0.39
N GLU A 176 10.72 31.13 0.40
CA GLU A 176 10.81 31.10 1.85
C GLU A 176 11.30 29.72 2.31
N GLY A 177 12.40 29.68 3.09
CA GLY A 177 12.87 28.48 3.78
C GLY A 177 13.87 27.59 3.01
N THR A 178 15.02 27.34 3.63
CA THR A 178 16.16 26.58 3.09
C THR A 178 15.82 25.14 2.69
N ARG A 179 14.85 24.48 3.35
CA ARG A 179 14.48 23.09 3.06
C ARG A 179 13.79 22.91 1.70
N LEU A 180 12.98 23.87 1.26
CA LEU A 180 12.31 23.82 -0.06
C LEU A 180 13.31 24.01 -1.21
N LEU A 181 14.38 24.78 -0.97
CA LEU A 181 15.48 25.01 -1.91
C LEU A 181 16.28 23.71 -2.18
N ILE A 182 16.48 22.85 -1.16
CA ILE A 182 17.20 21.57 -1.30
C ILE A 182 16.46 20.62 -2.24
N TRP A 183 15.17 20.33 -1.97
CA TRP A 183 14.40 19.40 -2.80
C TRP A 183 14.20 19.92 -4.23
N ARG A 184 14.01 21.24 -4.41
CA ARG A 184 14.03 21.89 -5.74
C ARG A 184 15.35 21.62 -6.47
N THR A 185 16.49 21.76 -5.81
CA THR A 185 17.82 21.51 -6.41
C THR A 185 18.02 20.03 -6.76
N VAL A 186 17.67 19.10 -5.86
CA VAL A 186 17.73 17.65 -6.12
C VAL A 186 16.85 17.26 -7.32
N ALA A 187 15.63 17.78 -7.40
CA ALA A 187 14.72 17.50 -8.51
C ALA A 187 15.22 18.07 -9.84
N THR A 188 15.75 19.30 -9.83
CA THR A 188 16.30 19.95 -11.03
C THR A 188 17.56 19.22 -11.51
N ALA A 189 18.45 18.81 -10.60
CA ALA A 189 19.65 18.03 -10.93
C ALA A 189 19.31 16.62 -11.47
N ARG A 190 18.27 15.97 -10.93
CA ARG A 190 17.78 14.68 -11.43
C ARG A 190 17.14 14.79 -12.82
N LEU A 191 16.42 15.87 -13.11
CA LEU A 191 15.91 16.17 -14.46
C LEU A 191 17.05 16.41 -15.46
N ALA A 192 17.98 17.31 -15.15
CA ALA A 192 19.14 17.58 -16.00
C ALA A 192 20.01 16.33 -16.26
N HIS A 193 20.11 15.42 -15.27
CA HIS A 193 20.79 14.14 -15.46
C HIS A 193 19.99 13.14 -16.32
N ARG A 194 18.64 13.16 -16.26
CA ARG A 194 17.78 12.38 -17.16
C ARG A 194 17.96 12.82 -18.63
N GLU A 195 18.11 14.13 -18.86
CA GLU A 195 18.40 14.70 -20.18
C GLU A 195 19.78 14.30 -20.72
N ARG A 196 20.82 14.31 -19.88
CA ARG A 196 22.18 13.88 -20.32
C ARG A 196 22.26 12.38 -20.60
N GLY A 197 21.55 11.54 -19.84
CA GLY A 197 21.57 10.07 -19.96
C GLY A 197 20.45 9.49 -20.82
N THR A 198 19.30 9.23 -20.19
CA THR A 198 18.17 8.48 -20.79
C THR A 198 17.68 9.07 -22.11
N VAL A 199 17.67 10.40 -22.20
CA VAL A 199 17.23 11.13 -23.41
C VAL A 199 18.25 11.01 -24.54
N SER A 200 19.55 11.13 -24.25
CA SER A 200 20.61 10.87 -25.24
C SER A 200 20.52 9.46 -25.80
N ALA A 201 20.29 8.45 -24.94
CA ALA A 201 20.18 7.05 -25.37
C ALA A 201 18.93 6.79 -26.24
N ALA A 202 17.82 7.49 -25.96
CA ALA A 202 16.61 7.47 -26.80
C ALA A 202 16.84 8.15 -28.16
N ILE A 203 17.53 9.30 -28.19
CA ILE A 203 17.89 9.99 -29.44
C ILE A 203 18.86 9.14 -30.28
N MET A 204 19.87 8.54 -29.65
CA MET A 204 20.82 7.62 -30.29
C MET A 204 20.08 6.47 -30.99
N LEU A 205 19.17 5.77 -30.32
CA LEU A 205 18.42 4.67 -30.93
C LEU A 205 17.37 5.14 -31.95
N HIS A 206 16.84 6.37 -31.82
CA HIS A 206 16.02 6.94 -32.87
C HIS A 206 16.85 7.22 -34.14
N VAL A 207 18.08 7.72 -34.01
CA VAL A 207 18.98 7.97 -35.16
C VAL A 207 19.48 6.67 -35.82
N ILE A 208 19.81 5.63 -35.04
CA ILE A 208 20.36 4.37 -35.59
C ILE A 208 19.26 3.46 -36.18
N VAL A 209 18.12 3.31 -35.49
CA VAL A 209 17.08 2.29 -35.80
C VAL A 209 15.64 2.80 -35.67
N ARG A 210 15.43 4.11 -35.53
CA ARG A 210 14.11 4.75 -35.27
C ARG A 210 13.32 4.11 -34.11
N TRP A 211 14.05 3.64 -33.08
CA TRP A 211 13.50 2.96 -31.91
C TRP A 211 13.50 3.86 -30.67
N CYS A 212 12.42 3.79 -29.88
CA CYS A 212 12.37 4.31 -28.52
C CYS A 212 11.49 3.42 -27.65
N TRP A 213 11.95 3.03 -26.45
CA TRP A 213 11.20 2.12 -25.57
C TRP A 213 9.98 2.77 -24.91
N ILE A 214 10.13 4.00 -24.42
CA ILE A 214 9.16 4.73 -23.61
C ILE A 214 9.43 6.23 -23.83
N LEU A 215 8.46 6.97 -24.37
CA LEU A 215 8.45 8.43 -24.27
C LEU A 215 7.77 8.87 -22.97
N PRO A 216 8.12 10.03 -22.37
CA PRO A 216 7.50 10.48 -21.13
C PRO A 216 6.06 10.98 -21.35
N GLY A 217 5.10 10.46 -20.60
CA GLY A 217 3.69 10.87 -20.69
C GLY A 217 3.35 12.30 -20.25
N THR A 218 4.33 13.13 -19.89
CA THR A 218 4.12 14.51 -19.41
C THR A 218 3.58 15.42 -20.50
N THR A 219 4.05 15.23 -21.74
CA THR A 219 3.41 15.73 -22.97
C THR A 219 3.70 14.72 -24.08
N ALA A 220 2.67 14.24 -24.75
CA ALA A 220 2.81 13.29 -25.85
C ALA A 220 1.70 13.49 -26.89
N ILE A 221 2.03 13.30 -28.16
CA ILE A 221 1.14 13.52 -29.30
C ILE A 221 1.04 12.22 -30.11
N TYR A 222 -0.17 11.86 -30.52
CA TYR A 222 -0.53 10.56 -31.12
C TYR A 222 -1.45 10.73 -32.33
N ARG A 223 -1.46 9.78 -33.27
CA ARG A 223 -2.53 9.66 -34.27
C ARG A 223 -3.82 9.15 -33.62
N THR A 224 -4.92 9.89 -33.77
CA THR A 224 -6.19 9.61 -33.09
C THR A 224 -6.77 8.24 -33.44
N HIS A 225 -6.74 7.85 -34.73
CA HIS A 225 -7.31 6.59 -35.21
C HIS A 225 -6.65 5.33 -34.58
N ILE A 226 -5.41 5.44 -34.08
CA ILE A 226 -4.73 4.33 -33.41
C ILE A 226 -5.29 4.17 -31.99
N LEU A 227 -5.53 5.27 -31.28
CA LEU A 227 -6.04 5.26 -29.91
C LEU A 227 -7.54 4.93 -29.84
N GLN A 228 -8.33 5.40 -30.83
CA GLN A 228 -9.76 5.13 -30.93
C GLN A 228 -10.11 3.73 -31.48
N ASN A 229 -9.12 2.95 -31.93
CA ASN A 229 -9.36 1.60 -32.42
C ASN A 229 -9.99 0.71 -31.32
N PRO A 230 -11.12 0.03 -31.55
CA PRO A 230 -11.79 -0.75 -30.49
C PRO A 230 -10.91 -1.84 -29.83
N GLY A 231 -9.98 -2.43 -30.59
CA GLY A 231 -8.99 -3.38 -30.06
C GLY A 231 -7.94 -2.71 -29.16
N PHE A 232 -7.51 -1.49 -29.51
CA PHE A 232 -6.68 -0.65 -28.63
C PHE A 232 -7.42 -0.31 -27.35
N VAL A 233 -8.64 0.27 -27.46
CA VAL A 233 -9.47 0.70 -26.32
C VAL A 233 -9.69 -0.44 -25.35
N ARG A 234 -10.14 -1.60 -25.84
CA ARG A 234 -10.37 -2.80 -25.03
C ARG A 234 -9.09 -3.30 -24.34
N SER A 235 -7.96 -3.30 -25.04
CA SER A 235 -6.68 -3.78 -24.49
C SER A 235 -6.04 -2.80 -23.50
N TYR A 236 -6.21 -1.50 -23.71
CA TYR A 236 -5.65 -0.43 -22.88
C TYR A 236 -6.35 -0.33 -21.51
N LEU A 237 -7.68 -0.44 -21.51
CA LEU A 237 -8.49 -0.39 -20.29
C LEU A 237 -8.48 -1.71 -19.50
N ASN A 238 -8.14 -2.83 -20.14
CA ASN A 238 -8.07 -4.17 -19.52
C ASN A 238 -6.62 -4.70 -19.46
N ASP A 239 -5.66 -3.81 -19.14
CA ASP A 239 -4.30 -4.19 -18.77
C ASP A 239 -4.25 -4.71 -17.33
N TYR A 240 -3.65 -5.88 -17.11
CA TYR A 240 -3.49 -6.48 -15.79
C TYR A 240 -2.02 -6.81 -15.49
N TRP A 241 -1.52 -6.36 -14.34
CA TRP A 241 -0.22 -6.76 -13.81
C TRP A 241 -0.42 -7.72 -12.63
N ASN A 242 0.10 -8.94 -12.72
CA ASN A 242 -0.09 -10.02 -11.72
C ASN A 242 -1.58 -10.36 -11.38
N GLY A 243 -2.54 -9.90 -12.18
CA GLY A 243 -3.98 -10.03 -11.94
C GLY A 243 -4.67 -8.76 -11.40
N VAL A 244 -3.91 -7.73 -11.03
CA VAL A 244 -4.43 -6.41 -10.63
C VAL A 244 -4.59 -5.52 -11.86
N LYS A 245 -5.75 -4.87 -12.04
CA LYS A 245 -6.01 -3.93 -13.15
C LYS A 245 -5.03 -2.75 -13.06
N PHE A 246 -4.26 -2.50 -14.11
CA PHE A 246 -3.10 -1.62 -14.07
C PHE A 246 -3.42 -0.22 -14.59
N ASP A 247 -4.08 0.58 -13.75
CA ASP A 247 -4.49 1.97 -14.03
C ASP A 247 -3.33 3.00 -13.90
N ALA A 248 -2.19 2.70 -14.52
CA ALA A 248 -1.02 3.56 -14.51
C ALA A 248 -0.08 3.28 -15.70
N GLY A 249 0.92 4.15 -15.89
CA GLY A 249 2.02 3.92 -16.85
C GLY A 249 1.54 3.93 -18.30
N ASP A 250 0.57 4.78 -18.60
CA ASP A 250 -0.07 5.00 -19.90
C ASP A 250 0.98 5.11 -21.01
N ASP A 251 1.96 5.97 -20.78
CA ASP A 251 3.10 6.24 -21.66
C ASP A 251 3.92 4.97 -21.97
N THR A 252 4.15 4.14 -20.96
CA THR A 252 4.80 2.84 -21.13
C THR A 252 3.94 1.86 -21.96
N TRP A 253 2.64 1.78 -21.69
CA TRP A 253 1.77 0.79 -22.34
C TRP A 253 1.55 1.14 -23.81
N ILE A 254 1.26 2.40 -24.10
CA ILE A 254 1.02 2.88 -25.46
C ILE A 254 2.31 2.73 -26.28
N SER A 255 3.47 3.06 -25.71
CA SER A 255 4.76 2.80 -26.37
C SER A 255 4.95 1.30 -26.71
N ARG A 256 4.66 0.39 -25.78
CA ARG A 256 4.77 -1.06 -26.04
C ARG A 256 3.77 -1.56 -27.10
N TYR A 257 2.51 -1.09 -27.07
CA TYR A 257 1.50 -1.44 -28.07
C TYR A 257 1.94 -1.01 -29.48
N LEU A 258 2.45 0.21 -29.62
CA LEU A 258 2.87 0.78 -30.90
C LEU A 258 4.06 -0.01 -31.49
N LEU A 259 5.09 -0.27 -30.69
CA LEU A 259 6.24 -1.09 -31.10
C LEU A 259 5.84 -2.51 -31.50
N ARG A 260 4.95 -3.17 -30.73
CA ARG A 260 4.42 -4.51 -31.03
C ARG A 260 3.67 -4.56 -32.36
N ASN A 261 3.01 -3.47 -32.74
CA ASN A 261 2.30 -3.31 -34.01
C ASN A 261 3.16 -2.70 -35.14
N ASN A 262 4.49 -2.63 -34.96
CA ASN A 262 5.47 -2.09 -35.93
C ASN A 262 5.32 -0.60 -36.27
N TRP A 263 4.65 0.19 -35.43
CA TRP A 263 4.62 1.65 -35.57
C TRP A 263 5.91 2.30 -35.10
N ILE A 264 6.26 3.45 -35.68
CA ILE A 264 7.44 4.22 -35.31
C ILE A 264 7.09 5.16 -34.13
N ILE A 265 8.04 5.27 -33.20
CA ILE A 265 8.02 6.20 -32.07
C ILE A 265 9.23 7.13 -32.22
N ALA A 266 9.00 8.44 -32.19
CA ALA A 266 10.04 9.46 -32.35
C ALA A 266 10.11 10.42 -31.17
N ALA A 267 11.13 11.26 -31.17
CA ALA A 267 11.20 12.45 -30.34
C ALA A 267 11.51 13.64 -31.25
N GLN A 268 10.77 14.74 -31.10
CA GLN A 268 11.14 16.02 -31.69
C GLN A 268 11.99 16.77 -30.65
N ARG A 269 13.07 17.39 -31.09
CA ARG A 269 13.98 18.17 -30.25
C ARG A 269 14.44 19.41 -31.01
N THR A 270 13.78 20.52 -30.71
CA THR A 270 14.12 21.87 -31.16
C THR A 270 14.13 22.82 -29.94
N GLU A 271 14.17 24.14 -30.15
CA GLU A 271 14.12 25.11 -29.05
C GLU A 271 12.65 25.46 -28.67
N GLU A 272 11.78 25.51 -29.67
CA GLU A 272 10.34 25.86 -29.62
C GLU A 272 9.50 24.72 -29.03
N THR A 273 9.93 23.48 -29.26
CA THR A 273 9.27 22.28 -28.74
C THR A 273 9.58 21.99 -27.27
N ASN A 274 10.34 22.84 -26.58
CA ASN A 274 10.57 22.71 -25.14
C ASN A 274 9.30 23.07 -24.33
N PHE A 275 9.09 22.39 -23.21
CA PHE A 275 8.01 22.71 -22.27
C PHE A 275 8.55 22.95 -20.86
N MET A 276 7.91 23.84 -20.11
CA MET A 276 8.20 24.09 -18.70
C MET A 276 7.33 23.20 -17.80
N ARG A 277 7.85 22.82 -16.63
CA ARG A 277 7.14 22.01 -15.63
C ARG A 277 7.34 22.49 -14.20
N THR A 278 6.40 22.16 -13.34
CA THR A 278 6.64 22.13 -11.89
C THR A 278 7.29 20.80 -11.45
N VAL A 279 7.85 20.80 -10.24
CA VAL A 279 8.33 19.61 -9.51
C VAL A 279 7.85 19.68 -8.07
N LYS A 280 7.76 18.53 -7.39
CA LYS A 280 7.53 18.49 -5.94
C LYS A 280 8.68 19.17 -5.21
N ARG A 281 8.35 20.01 -4.22
CA ARG A 281 9.30 20.79 -3.38
C ARG A 281 9.60 20.11 -2.03
N THR A 282 9.13 18.87 -1.86
CA THR A 282 9.12 18.07 -0.63
C THR A 282 9.82 16.72 -0.84
N SER A 283 10.05 15.98 0.24
CA SER A 283 10.59 14.60 0.23
C SER A 283 9.74 13.62 -0.59
N ASP A 284 8.47 13.91 -0.83
CA ASP A 284 7.59 13.18 -1.76
C ASP A 284 8.17 12.98 -3.17
N TYR A 285 9.14 13.81 -3.56
CA TYR A 285 9.87 13.65 -4.82
C TYR A 285 10.61 12.29 -4.87
N VAL A 286 11.05 11.75 -3.73
CA VAL A 286 11.63 10.39 -3.64
C VAL A 286 10.57 9.34 -4.01
N CYS A 287 9.38 9.43 -3.43
CA CYS A 287 8.26 8.54 -3.76
C CYS A 287 7.84 8.66 -5.24
N GLN A 288 7.96 9.85 -5.83
CA GLN A 288 7.76 10.08 -7.26
C GLN A 288 8.83 9.39 -8.12
N ILE A 289 10.11 9.44 -7.74
CA ILE A 289 11.19 8.70 -8.41
C ILE A 289 10.94 7.18 -8.32
N LEU A 290 10.66 6.65 -7.13
CA LEU A 290 10.45 5.21 -6.93
C LEU A 290 9.30 4.67 -7.80
N ARG A 291 8.19 5.42 -7.91
CA ARG A 291 7.07 5.08 -8.80
C ARG A 291 7.47 5.05 -10.28
N TRP A 292 8.31 5.99 -10.73
CA TRP A 292 8.80 6.06 -12.11
C TRP A 292 9.78 4.93 -12.45
N GLU A 293 10.74 4.62 -11.55
CA GLU A 293 11.66 3.49 -11.74
C GLU A 293 10.90 2.15 -11.75
N ARG A 294 9.92 1.97 -10.85
CA ARG A 294 9.02 0.79 -10.82
C ARG A 294 8.31 0.59 -12.16
N SER A 295 7.61 1.62 -12.64
CA SER A 295 6.91 1.59 -13.94
C SER A 295 7.88 1.28 -15.10
N THR A 296 9.09 1.86 -15.07
CA THR A 296 10.11 1.59 -16.10
C THR A 296 10.55 0.13 -16.10
N ILE A 297 10.84 -0.45 -14.92
CA ILE A 297 11.27 -1.85 -14.80
C ILE A 297 10.16 -2.79 -15.26
N GLN A 298 8.92 -2.57 -14.81
CA GLN A 298 7.74 -3.34 -15.28
C GLN A 298 7.60 -3.30 -16.81
N SER A 299 7.77 -2.12 -17.41
CA SER A 299 7.71 -1.97 -18.87
C SER A 299 8.87 -2.65 -19.59
N TYR A 300 10.10 -2.61 -19.08
CA TYR A 300 11.23 -3.28 -19.74
C TYR A 300 11.14 -4.81 -19.66
N ILE A 301 10.64 -5.36 -18.54
CA ILE A 301 10.31 -6.80 -18.42
C ILE A 301 9.26 -7.20 -19.46
N ARG A 302 8.24 -6.36 -19.65
CA ARG A 302 7.23 -6.56 -20.70
C ARG A 302 7.79 -6.36 -22.11
N THR A 303 8.68 -5.42 -22.37
CA THR A 303 9.32 -5.28 -23.70
C THR A 303 10.05 -6.55 -24.12
N VAL A 304 10.75 -7.21 -23.18
CA VAL A 304 11.44 -8.49 -23.39
C VAL A 304 10.48 -9.65 -23.73
N THR A 305 9.20 -9.59 -23.33
CA THR A 305 8.23 -10.70 -23.52
C THR A 305 7.10 -10.41 -24.50
N GLU A 306 6.73 -9.15 -24.71
CA GLU A 306 5.59 -8.71 -25.53
C GLU A 306 6.01 -8.22 -26.93
N ILE A 307 7.30 -7.91 -27.17
CA ILE A 307 7.76 -7.14 -28.34
C ILE A 307 8.91 -7.87 -29.08
N PRO A 308 8.62 -8.88 -29.92
CA PRO A 308 9.64 -9.63 -30.65
C PRO A 308 10.51 -8.74 -31.56
N GLN A 309 10.03 -7.55 -31.96
CA GLN A 309 10.77 -6.59 -32.75
C GLN A 309 12.11 -6.16 -32.10
N MET A 310 12.23 -6.16 -30.76
CA MET A 310 13.47 -5.72 -30.10
C MET A 310 14.68 -6.60 -30.45
N TYR A 311 14.45 -7.88 -30.77
CA TYR A 311 15.51 -8.85 -31.08
C TYR A 311 16.10 -8.67 -32.47
N LYS A 312 15.48 -7.86 -33.35
CA LYS A 312 15.99 -7.56 -34.69
C LYS A 312 17.30 -6.77 -34.69
N HIS A 313 17.68 -6.12 -33.58
CA HIS A 313 18.90 -5.31 -33.53
C HIS A 313 19.64 -5.45 -32.20
N ARG A 314 20.89 -5.93 -32.27
CA ARG A 314 21.72 -6.32 -31.10
C ARG A 314 21.89 -5.18 -30.08
N LEU A 315 21.97 -3.92 -30.52
CA LEU A 315 22.08 -2.76 -29.63
C LEU A 315 20.81 -2.51 -28.80
N ILE A 316 19.62 -2.78 -29.36
CA ILE A 316 18.35 -2.66 -28.61
C ILE A 316 18.34 -3.72 -27.52
N VAL A 317 18.64 -4.98 -27.86
CA VAL A 317 18.74 -6.10 -26.92
C VAL A 317 19.70 -5.76 -25.78
N PHE A 318 20.93 -5.39 -26.11
CA PHE A 318 21.98 -5.02 -25.16
C PHE A 318 21.55 -3.89 -24.21
N LYS A 319 21.08 -2.75 -24.73
CA LYS A 319 20.65 -1.61 -23.90
C LYS A 319 19.39 -1.91 -23.07
N THR A 320 18.51 -2.81 -23.54
CA THR A 320 17.33 -3.27 -22.76
C THR A 320 17.76 -4.09 -21.56
N TYR A 321 18.67 -5.07 -21.75
CA TYR A 321 19.20 -5.87 -20.65
C TYR A 321 20.11 -5.07 -19.71
N GLU A 322 20.91 -4.12 -20.20
CA GLU A 322 21.67 -3.17 -19.38
C GLU A 322 20.76 -2.37 -18.43
N ARG A 323 19.61 -1.89 -18.93
CA ARG A 323 18.62 -1.16 -18.11
C ARG A 323 17.95 -2.05 -17.06
N LEU A 324 17.69 -3.31 -17.36
CA LEU A 324 17.16 -4.29 -16.40
C LEU A 324 18.21 -4.69 -15.35
N ALA A 325 19.44 -4.97 -15.78
CA ALA A 325 20.56 -5.36 -14.92
C ALA A 325 21.11 -4.19 -14.07
N LYS A 326 20.72 -2.94 -14.34
CA LYS A 326 21.28 -1.72 -13.73
C LYS A 326 21.43 -1.76 -12.21
N SER A 327 20.47 -2.34 -11.48
CA SER A 327 20.55 -2.47 -10.02
C SER A 327 21.63 -3.48 -9.58
N LEU A 328 21.75 -4.61 -10.29
CA LEU A 328 22.79 -5.61 -10.05
C LEU A 328 24.18 -5.07 -10.44
N LEU A 329 24.27 -4.38 -11.59
CA LEU A 329 25.49 -3.71 -12.04
C LEU A 329 25.96 -2.66 -11.02
N LEU A 330 25.06 -1.92 -10.38
CA LEU A 330 25.41 -0.99 -9.30
C LEU A 330 25.98 -1.70 -8.06
N LEU A 331 25.43 -2.85 -7.67
CA LEU A 331 25.96 -3.66 -6.56
C LEU A 331 27.33 -4.24 -6.89
N ILE A 332 27.51 -4.76 -8.11
CA ILE A 332 28.82 -5.23 -8.62
C ILE A 332 29.84 -4.07 -8.63
N HIS A 333 29.44 -2.88 -9.06
CA HIS A 333 30.30 -1.69 -9.05
C HIS A 333 30.70 -1.29 -7.63
N LEU A 334 29.76 -1.29 -6.67
CA LEU A 334 30.05 -0.95 -5.27
C LEU A 334 30.99 -1.98 -4.62
N PHE A 335 30.78 -3.27 -4.87
CA PHE A 335 31.70 -4.33 -4.46
C PHE A 335 33.09 -4.15 -5.07
N ALA A 336 33.17 -3.83 -6.36
CA ALA A 336 34.42 -3.59 -7.07
C ALA A 336 35.20 -2.40 -6.48
N TRP A 337 34.52 -1.31 -6.10
CA TRP A 337 35.15 -0.20 -5.37
C TRP A 337 35.75 -0.65 -4.03
N ILE A 338 34.97 -1.34 -3.19
CA ILE A 338 35.44 -1.79 -1.88
C ILE A 338 36.63 -2.75 -2.01
N HIS A 339 36.55 -3.73 -2.92
CA HIS A 339 37.62 -4.69 -3.17
C HIS A 339 38.88 -4.01 -3.77
N ALA A 340 38.71 -3.07 -4.70
CA ALA A 340 39.84 -2.35 -5.29
C ALA A 340 40.50 -1.38 -4.29
N PHE A 341 39.76 -0.76 -3.37
CA PHE A 341 40.35 0.04 -2.30
C PHE A 341 41.21 -0.77 -1.33
N ILE A 342 40.82 -2.02 -1.03
CA ILE A 342 41.58 -2.92 -0.14
C ILE A 342 42.85 -3.46 -0.81
N SER A 343 42.76 -3.86 -2.08
CA SER A 343 43.88 -4.50 -2.81
C SER A 343 44.80 -3.52 -3.56
N HIS A 344 44.25 -2.41 -4.07
CA HIS A 344 44.92 -1.48 -4.99
C HIS A 344 44.58 -0.02 -4.68
N PRO A 345 44.86 0.49 -3.46
CA PRO A 345 44.39 1.79 -2.99
C PRO A 345 44.82 2.97 -3.88
N HIS A 346 46.08 3.02 -4.32
CA HIS A 346 46.60 4.13 -5.12
C HIS A 346 45.94 4.23 -6.51
N ILE A 347 45.79 3.10 -7.21
CA ILE A 347 45.14 3.06 -8.53
C ILE A 347 43.65 3.42 -8.38
N THR A 348 43.00 2.88 -7.34
CA THR A 348 41.59 3.15 -7.04
C THR A 348 41.34 4.62 -6.69
N MET A 349 42.26 5.29 -5.98
CA MET A 349 42.24 6.74 -5.76
C MET A 349 42.40 7.55 -7.05
N GLY A 350 43.21 7.07 -8.00
CA GLY A 350 43.30 7.63 -9.35
C GLY A 350 41.96 7.54 -10.10
N CYS A 351 41.34 6.36 -10.10
CA CYS A 351 40.00 6.16 -10.66
C CYS A 351 38.96 7.06 -9.99
N LEU A 352 38.95 7.15 -8.65
CA LEU A 352 38.02 8.01 -7.91
C LEU A 352 38.20 9.48 -8.31
N SER A 353 39.45 9.95 -8.42
CA SER A 353 39.77 11.33 -8.81
C SER A 353 39.23 11.66 -10.20
N TYR A 354 39.29 10.75 -11.17
CA TYR A 354 38.64 10.90 -12.48
C TYR A 354 37.13 11.07 -12.34
N TYR A 355 36.46 10.19 -11.59
CA TYR A 355 35.00 10.26 -11.39
C TYR A 355 34.57 11.55 -10.68
N VAL A 356 35.32 11.99 -9.66
CA VAL A 356 35.10 13.26 -8.94
C VAL A 356 35.29 14.46 -9.88
N TYR A 357 36.36 14.50 -10.69
CA TYR A 357 36.62 15.57 -11.65
C TYR A 357 35.52 15.69 -12.72
N HIS A 358 35.07 14.57 -13.29
CA HIS A 358 33.96 14.57 -14.24
C HIS A 358 32.64 14.97 -13.57
N LYS A 359 32.38 14.52 -12.34
CA LYS A 359 31.19 14.91 -11.56
C LYS A 359 31.19 16.41 -11.23
N TYR A 360 32.35 16.96 -10.88
CA TYR A 360 32.56 18.39 -10.62
C TYR A 360 32.30 19.24 -11.88
N LYS A 361 32.88 18.88 -13.03
CA LYS A 361 32.56 19.52 -14.32
C LYS A 361 31.05 19.50 -14.64
N ASP A 362 30.40 18.38 -14.35
CA ASP A 362 28.97 18.22 -14.59
C ASP A 362 28.08 19.05 -13.66
N LEU A 363 28.53 19.29 -12.42
CA LEU A 363 27.92 20.18 -11.44
C LEU A 363 28.14 21.66 -11.77
N ASN A 364 29.36 22.08 -12.15
CA ASN A 364 29.62 23.45 -12.58
C ASN A 364 28.75 23.84 -13.78
N ARG A 365 28.66 22.96 -14.81
CA ARG A 365 27.73 23.15 -15.94
C ARG A 365 26.25 23.14 -15.53
N PHE A 366 25.89 22.55 -14.40
CA PHE A 366 24.53 22.60 -13.87
C PHE A 366 24.25 23.94 -13.15
N PHE A 367 25.15 24.41 -12.29
CA PHE A 367 24.97 25.69 -11.59
C PHE A 367 25.04 26.90 -12.52
N ALA A 368 25.87 26.86 -13.56
CA ALA A 368 25.88 27.89 -14.61
C ALA A 368 24.53 27.99 -15.36
N TYR A 369 23.85 26.86 -15.57
CA TYR A 369 22.54 26.82 -16.26
C TYR A 369 21.34 27.07 -15.32
N TYR A 370 21.53 26.93 -14.00
CA TYR A 370 20.53 27.23 -12.98
C TYR A 370 21.12 28.13 -11.88
N PRO A 371 21.35 29.44 -12.14
CA PRO A 371 21.98 30.34 -11.17
C PRO A 371 21.28 30.39 -9.81
N THR A 372 19.95 30.28 -9.77
CA THR A 372 19.16 30.24 -8.51
C THR A 372 19.42 29.01 -7.63
N ALA A 373 20.11 27.96 -8.14
CA ALA A 373 20.57 26.83 -7.35
C ALA A 373 21.98 27.02 -6.74
N SER A 374 22.75 28.03 -7.19
CA SER A 374 24.15 28.26 -6.76
C SER A 374 24.28 28.68 -5.28
N HIS A 375 23.30 29.42 -4.74
CA HIS A 375 23.23 29.81 -3.32
C HIS A 375 23.13 28.62 -2.33
N LEU A 376 23.07 27.39 -2.85
CA LEU A 376 23.05 26.13 -2.12
C LEU A 376 24.40 25.37 -2.14
N SER A 377 25.49 26.03 -2.56
CA SER A 377 26.86 25.55 -2.39
C SER A 377 27.08 25.07 -0.94
N LEU A 378 27.22 23.74 -0.76
CA LEU A 378 27.41 23.14 0.56
C LEU A 378 28.71 23.60 1.21
N LEU A 379 29.77 23.74 0.39
CA LEU A 379 31.11 24.13 0.84
C LEU A 379 31.12 25.54 1.47
N SER A 380 30.43 26.50 0.85
CA SER A 380 30.36 27.88 1.36
C SER A 380 29.41 28.07 2.54
N ARG A 381 28.61 27.06 2.90
CA ARG A 381 27.77 27.07 4.11
C ARG A 381 28.31 26.20 5.24
N LEU A 382 29.06 25.13 4.93
CA LEU A 382 29.75 24.32 5.94
C LEU A 382 30.80 25.15 6.69
N SER A 383 31.57 25.98 5.98
CA SER A 383 32.50 26.95 6.59
C SER A 383 31.79 27.91 7.55
N GLN A 384 30.64 28.47 7.15
CA GLN A 384 29.84 29.36 7.99
C GLN A 384 29.18 28.64 9.18
N THR A 385 28.82 27.36 9.02
CA THR A 385 28.13 26.59 10.08
C THR A 385 29.10 26.18 11.20
N ILE A 386 30.35 25.82 10.86
CA ILE A 386 31.41 25.52 11.83
C ILE A 386 31.79 26.77 12.64
N ALA A 387 31.70 27.96 12.04
CA ALA A 387 31.98 29.23 12.72
C ALA A 387 30.88 29.71 13.69
N TYR A 388 29.70 29.08 13.73
CA TYR A 388 28.53 29.56 14.48
C TYR A 388 27.83 28.47 15.31
N HIS A 389 28.56 27.91 16.28
CA HIS A 389 27.99 27.09 17.35
C HIS A 389 28.01 27.78 18.72
N ARG A 390 26.87 28.38 19.07
CA ARG A 390 26.39 28.48 20.47
C ARG A 390 25.03 27.75 20.56
N PRO A 391 24.75 27.02 21.65
CA PRO A 391 23.50 26.29 21.80
C PRO A 391 22.36 27.22 22.26
N VAL A 392 21.22 27.19 21.56
CA VAL A 392 19.96 27.83 21.99
C VAL A 392 18.79 26.86 21.78
N ARG A 393 17.80 26.94 22.67
CA ARG A 393 16.69 25.97 22.83
C ARG A 393 15.65 26.05 21.71
N THR A 394 14.98 24.93 21.46
CA THR A 394 13.68 24.85 20.77
C THR A 394 12.56 25.49 21.58
N PRO A 395 11.56 26.09 20.91
CA PRO A 395 10.17 25.71 21.19
C PRO A 395 9.26 25.64 19.95
N GLY A 396 8.09 25.01 20.10
CA GLY A 396 6.85 25.47 19.45
C GLY A 396 6.43 24.92 18.07
N VAL A 397 5.65 23.83 18.09
CA VAL A 397 4.39 23.57 17.33
C VAL A 397 4.23 24.06 15.86
N GLY A 398 3.73 23.18 15.00
CA GLY A 398 3.14 23.54 13.70
C GLY A 398 2.87 22.36 12.75
N ILE A 399 1.70 21.71 12.87
CA ILE A 399 1.33 20.52 12.07
C ILE A 399 0.20 20.87 11.09
N LEU A 400 0.36 20.49 9.81
CA LEU A 400 -0.68 20.51 8.77
C LEU A 400 -0.61 19.21 7.93
N PRO A 401 -1.72 18.78 7.28
CA PRO A 401 -2.02 17.36 7.11
C PRO A 401 -1.44 16.66 5.86
N TYR A 402 -1.30 15.34 5.96
CA TYR A 402 -0.95 14.43 4.86
C TYR A 402 -2.21 13.92 4.12
N PRO A 403 -2.25 13.96 2.77
CA PRO A 403 -3.24 13.22 1.99
C PRO A 403 -2.92 11.71 1.92
N LYS A 404 -3.96 10.91 1.64
CA LYS A 404 -4.04 9.45 1.87
C LYS A 404 -3.11 8.62 0.95
N TYR A 405 -2.72 7.44 1.44
CA TYR A 405 -1.90 6.44 0.74
C TYR A 405 -2.68 5.67 -0.33
N VAL A 406 -1.96 5.06 -1.29
CA VAL A 406 -2.47 4.06 -2.23
C VAL A 406 -1.54 2.84 -2.17
N ASP A 407 -2.09 1.67 -1.86
CA ASP A 407 -1.33 0.42 -1.66
C ASP A 407 -0.63 -0.06 -2.95
N CYS A 408 0.50 -0.75 -2.79
CA CYS A 408 1.45 -1.12 -3.84
C CYS A 408 2.23 -2.41 -3.52
N SER A 409 1.59 -3.43 -2.93
CA SER A 409 2.29 -4.52 -2.23
C SER A 409 1.89 -5.96 -2.63
N ASN A 410 2.17 -6.37 -3.89
CA ASN A 410 2.14 -7.80 -4.29
C ASN A 410 3.03 -8.13 -5.53
N PHE A 411 4.23 -8.69 -5.29
CA PHE A 411 5.14 -9.23 -6.34
C PHE A 411 5.77 -10.55 -5.88
N SER A 412 5.74 -11.58 -6.74
CA SER A 412 6.55 -12.79 -6.60
C SER A 412 6.74 -13.48 -7.96
N LEU A 413 7.99 -13.84 -8.31
CA LEU A 413 8.34 -14.46 -9.59
C LEU A 413 8.31 -15.99 -9.48
N ALA A 414 7.12 -16.59 -9.56
CA ALA A 414 6.94 -18.03 -9.73
C ALA A 414 5.60 -18.35 -10.45
N ALA A 415 5.62 -18.46 -11.79
CA ALA A 415 4.39 -18.62 -12.58
C ALA A 415 4.52 -19.30 -13.97
N PHE A 416 5.53 -20.14 -14.23
CA PHE A 416 5.42 -21.13 -15.31
C PHE A 416 4.77 -22.42 -14.75
N ARG A 417 3.86 -23.04 -15.52
CA ARG A 417 2.95 -24.13 -15.09
C ARG A 417 2.10 -23.77 -13.85
N ARG A 418 1.19 -22.81 -13.98
CA ARG A 418 0.18 -22.51 -12.96
C ARG A 418 -0.92 -23.58 -12.95
N LYS A 419 -0.75 -24.63 -12.13
CA LYS A 419 -1.92 -25.31 -11.51
C LYS A 419 -2.86 -24.23 -10.94
N ALA A 420 -4.16 -24.48 -10.91
CA ALA A 420 -5.09 -23.58 -10.22
C ALA A 420 -4.54 -23.29 -8.81
N ARG A 421 -4.33 -22.01 -8.48
CA ARG A 421 -3.83 -21.67 -7.14
C ARG A 421 -4.91 -22.07 -6.13
N PRO A 422 -4.55 -22.70 -4.99
CA PRO A 422 -5.52 -23.00 -3.96
C PRO A 422 -6.17 -21.68 -3.51
N ARG A 423 -7.50 -21.64 -3.49
CA ARG A 423 -8.26 -20.51 -2.91
C ARG A 423 -8.19 -20.51 -1.39
N VAL A 424 -7.92 -21.67 -0.80
CA VAL A 424 -7.96 -21.92 0.64
C VAL A 424 -6.67 -22.60 1.07
N ILE A 425 -6.00 -22.06 2.10
CA ILE A 425 -4.92 -22.76 2.80
C ILE A 425 -5.56 -23.60 3.90
N LYS A 426 -5.35 -24.92 3.85
CA LYS A 426 -5.90 -25.84 4.85
C LYS A 426 -5.19 -25.73 6.20
N SER A 427 -5.99 -25.76 7.26
CA SER A 427 -5.56 -25.64 8.66
C SER A 427 -5.00 -26.97 9.23
N PRO A 428 -4.53 -27.01 10.51
CA PRO A 428 -4.12 -28.23 11.20
C PRO A 428 -5.15 -29.37 11.19
N ILE A 429 -6.44 -29.12 10.94
CA ILE A 429 -7.47 -30.17 10.81
C ILE A 429 -7.07 -31.21 9.77
N ALA A 430 -6.66 -30.75 8.59
CA ALA A 430 -6.35 -31.58 7.44
C ALA A 430 -4.84 -31.76 7.25
N THR A 431 -4.03 -30.88 7.87
CA THR A 431 -2.56 -30.90 7.70
C THR A 431 -1.79 -31.50 8.87
N LEU A 432 -2.43 -31.74 10.02
CA LEU A 432 -1.77 -32.29 11.23
C LEU A 432 -2.62 -33.33 11.96
N LEU A 433 -3.86 -33.01 12.34
CA LEU A 433 -4.73 -33.89 13.12
C LEU A 433 -5.00 -35.30 12.52
N PRO A 434 -4.96 -35.57 11.19
CA PRO A 434 -5.16 -36.93 10.68
C PRO A 434 -4.00 -37.87 11.02
N TYR A 435 -2.81 -37.30 11.31
CA TYR A 435 -1.56 -38.02 11.51
C TYR A 435 -1.19 -38.23 12.99
N LEU A 436 -2.06 -37.81 13.91
CA LEU A 436 -1.85 -37.91 15.36
C LEU A 436 -2.81 -38.93 16.00
N SER A 437 -2.33 -39.71 16.96
CA SER A 437 -3.16 -40.52 17.86
C SER A 437 -4.04 -39.65 18.78
N LYS A 438 -4.90 -40.28 19.58
CA LYS A 438 -5.72 -39.55 20.57
C LYS A 438 -4.85 -38.90 21.65
N SER A 439 -3.88 -39.62 22.22
CA SER A 439 -2.97 -39.08 23.24
C SER A 439 -2.13 -37.91 22.72
N GLU A 440 -1.67 -37.97 21.46
CA GLU A 440 -0.93 -36.86 20.85
C GLU A 440 -1.82 -35.63 20.60
N LYS A 441 -3.10 -35.84 20.24
CA LYS A 441 -4.10 -34.75 20.12
C LYS A 441 -4.41 -34.09 21.46
N ASP A 442 -4.63 -34.90 22.49
CA ASP A 442 -4.97 -34.45 23.84
C ASP A 442 -3.74 -33.79 24.53
N ALA A 443 -2.52 -34.01 24.01
CA ALA A 443 -1.26 -33.39 24.46
C ALA A 443 -0.78 -32.20 23.58
N LEU A 444 -1.55 -31.74 22.59
CA LEU A 444 -1.21 -30.52 21.84
C LEU A 444 -1.30 -29.28 22.76
N PRO A 445 -0.47 -28.24 22.58
CA PRO A 445 -0.61 -26.98 23.32
C PRO A 445 -1.97 -26.30 23.14
N TYR A 446 -2.64 -26.53 22.00
CA TYR A 446 -4.07 -26.28 21.80
C TYR A 446 -4.75 -27.64 21.54
N PRO A 447 -5.10 -28.41 22.59
CA PRO A 447 -5.83 -29.65 22.43
C PRO A 447 -7.11 -29.34 21.67
N PRO A 448 -7.53 -30.16 20.69
CA PRO A 448 -8.68 -29.81 19.88
C PRO A 448 -9.90 -29.49 20.76
N ASP A 449 -10.37 -30.37 21.65
CA ASP A 449 -11.49 -30.05 22.58
C ASP A 449 -11.11 -29.24 23.83
N ALA A 450 -10.28 -28.21 23.65
CA ALA A 450 -10.09 -27.19 24.66
C ALA A 450 -11.39 -26.45 25.02
N LEU A 451 -12.32 -26.25 24.06
CA LEU A 451 -13.63 -25.63 24.33
C LEU A 451 -14.81 -26.55 23.91
N PRO A 452 -15.98 -26.43 24.56
CA PRO A 452 -17.09 -27.39 24.39
C PRO A 452 -17.95 -27.20 23.14
N GLY A 453 -18.84 -28.17 22.89
CA GLY A 453 -19.93 -28.11 21.90
C GLY A 453 -19.46 -27.68 20.52
N ALA A 454 -18.70 -28.56 19.90
CA ALA A 454 -17.73 -28.25 18.86
C ALA A 454 -18.07 -28.94 17.52
N ARG A 455 -17.89 -28.28 16.37
CA ARG A 455 -18.26 -28.77 15.02
C ARG A 455 -17.32 -28.29 13.90
N ASP A 456 -17.71 -28.55 12.66
CA ASP A 456 -17.19 -27.93 11.43
C ASP A 456 -18.33 -27.28 10.67
N VAL A 457 -17.99 -26.29 9.87
CA VAL A 457 -18.89 -25.59 8.95
C VAL A 457 -18.18 -25.51 7.61
N GLU A 458 -18.66 -26.23 6.61
CA GLU A 458 -18.16 -26.06 5.25
C GLU A 458 -18.77 -24.80 4.64
N THR A 459 -17.93 -23.97 4.01
CA THR A 459 -18.33 -22.69 3.44
C THR A 459 -17.69 -22.49 2.05
N PRO A 460 -18.21 -21.57 1.21
CA PRO A 460 -17.55 -21.18 -0.04
C PRO A 460 -16.11 -20.65 0.12
N HIS A 461 -15.72 -20.28 1.35
CA HIS A 461 -14.42 -19.70 1.71
C HIS A 461 -13.44 -20.72 2.32
N GLY A 462 -13.89 -21.95 2.59
CA GLY A 462 -13.11 -22.98 3.26
C GLY A 462 -13.87 -23.60 4.45
N THR A 463 -13.16 -24.43 5.21
CA THR A 463 -13.67 -25.08 6.41
C THR A 463 -13.53 -24.12 7.59
N MET A 464 -14.67 -23.78 8.18
CA MET A 464 -14.84 -22.78 9.23
C MET A 464 -15.42 -23.40 10.49
N ARG A 465 -15.22 -22.75 11.63
CA ARG A 465 -15.06 -23.43 12.91
C ARG A 465 -15.47 -22.44 14.05
N VAL A 466 -15.99 -22.98 15.15
CA VAL A 466 -16.89 -22.38 16.16
C VAL A 466 -16.55 -22.70 17.64
N TYR A 467 -17.39 -22.47 18.67
CA TYR A 467 -17.65 -23.32 19.86
C TYR A 467 -18.94 -22.85 20.56
N GLU A 468 -19.89 -23.74 20.89
CA GLU A 468 -21.22 -23.39 21.46
C GLU A 468 -21.55 -24.20 22.70
N TRP A 469 -21.87 -23.55 23.81
CA TRP A 469 -22.35 -24.22 25.01
C TRP A 469 -23.18 -23.28 25.90
N GLY A 470 -23.63 -23.78 27.05
CA GLY A 470 -24.64 -23.11 27.88
C GLY A 470 -26.08 -23.53 27.52
N PRO A 471 -27.06 -23.17 28.36
CA PRO A 471 -28.47 -23.55 28.19
C PRO A 471 -29.07 -23.02 26.88
N GLU A 472 -29.94 -23.78 26.21
CA GLU A 472 -30.41 -23.47 24.84
C GLU A 472 -31.40 -22.28 24.79
N ASP A 473 -32.13 -22.09 25.89
CA ASP A 473 -33.01 -20.97 26.24
C ASP A 473 -32.24 -19.76 26.80
N GLY A 474 -30.95 -19.93 27.13
CA GLY A 474 -30.11 -18.89 27.71
C GLY A 474 -29.87 -17.68 26.80
N ARG A 475 -29.59 -16.51 27.40
CA ARG A 475 -29.29 -15.28 26.64
C ARG A 475 -28.11 -15.51 25.71
N LYS A 476 -28.33 -15.24 24.43
CA LYS A 476 -27.41 -15.47 23.31
C LYS A 476 -26.29 -14.43 23.31
N VAL A 477 -25.02 -14.86 23.41
CA VAL A 477 -23.85 -13.95 23.46
C VAL A 477 -22.71 -14.41 22.53
N LEU A 478 -22.35 -13.59 21.53
CA LEU A 478 -21.22 -13.76 20.61
C LEU A 478 -19.93 -13.16 21.19
N LEU A 479 -18.83 -13.91 21.15
CA LEU A 479 -17.50 -13.47 21.55
C LEU A 479 -16.50 -13.58 20.37
N ILE A 480 -15.88 -12.45 20.00
CA ILE A 480 -14.88 -12.36 18.92
C ILE A 480 -13.50 -12.04 19.52
N HIS A 481 -12.49 -12.84 19.16
CA HIS A 481 -11.13 -12.74 19.71
C HIS A 481 -10.21 -11.74 18.96
N GLY A 482 -9.00 -11.54 19.49
CA GLY A 482 -8.00 -10.59 18.98
C GLY A 482 -7.18 -11.10 17.79
N LEU A 483 -6.34 -10.22 17.23
CA LEU A 483 -5.60 -10.41 15.96
C LEU A 483 -4.58 -11.55 15.96
N THR A 484 -3.97 -11.89 17.10
CA THR A 484 -2.90 -12.90 17.17
C THR A 484 -3.32 -14.17 17.91
N THR A 485 -4.52 -14.17 18.51
CA THR A 485 -5.00 -15.22 19.39
C THR A 485 -5.94 -16.20 18.68
N SER A 486 -6.44 -17.17 19.43
CA SER A 486 -7.46 -18.16 19.04
C SER A 486 -8.71 -17.95 19.91
N SER A 487 -9.82 -18.65 19.61
CA SER A 487 -11.04 -18.59 20.45
C SER A 487 -10.80 -18.97 21.92
N ILE A 488 -9.72 -19.69 22.20
CA ILE A 488 -9.26 -19.99 23.56
C ILE A 488 -8.98 -18.74 24.41
N ALA A 489 -8.60 -17.61 23.80
CA ALA A 489 -8.34 -16.36 24.52
C ALA A 489 -9.60 -15.68 25.07
N VAL A 490 -10.79 -16.09 24.63
CA VAL A 490 -12.09 -15.69 25.21
C VAL A 490 -12.78 -16.85 25.92
N GLY A 491 -12.09 -17.99 26.08
CA GLY A 491 -12.62 -19.23 26.64
C GLY A 491 -13.10 -19.09 28.08
N ALA A 492 -12.31 -18.44 28.95
CA ALA A 492 -12.68 -18.21 30.34
C ALA A 492 -13.92 -17.29 30.47
N ILE A 493 -13.97 -16.19 29.72
CA ILE A 493 -15.12 -15.27 29.65
C ILE A 493 -16.38 -16.02 29.19
N ALA A 494 -16.27 -16.86 28.16
CA ALA A 494 -17.37 -17.68 27.66
C ALA A 494 -17.80 -18.78 28.66
N HIS A 495 -16.86 -19.38 29.41
CA HIS A 495 -17.18 -20.33 30.47
C HIS A 495 -17.93 -19.67 31.64
N GLU A 496 -17.52 -18.46 32.04
CA GLU A 496 -18.15 -17.68 33.10
C GLU A 496 -19.58 -17.24 32.69
N LEU A 497 -19.75 -16.69 31.48
CA LEU A 497 -21.06 -16.35 30.92
C LEU A 497 -22.00 -17.56 30.81
N ALA A 498 -21.48 -18.72 30.40
CA ALA A 498 -22.28 -19.96 30.38
C ALA A 498 -22.72 -20.39 31.78
N ARG A 499 -21.88 -20.19 32.81
CA ARG A 499 -22.23 -20.44 34.21
C ARG A 499 -23.24 -19.43 34.77
N ARG A 500 -23.27 -18.20 34.23
CA ARG A 500 -24.32 -17.18 34.47
C ARG A 500 -25.63 -17.45 33.69
N GLY A 501 -25.72 -18.53 32.91
CA GLY A 501 -26.93 -18.92 32.18
C GLY A 501 -27.04 -18.38 30.75
N CYS A 502 -25.96 -17.86 30.17
CA CYS A 502 -25.95 -17.45 28.76
C CYS A 502 -25.73 -18.66 27.82
N ARG A 503 -26.38 -18.64 26.66
CA ARG A 503 -25.97 -19.47 25.51
C ARG A 503 -24.80 -18.76 24.86
N VAL A 504 -23.58 -19.31 24.99
CA VAL A 504 -22.37 -18.63 24.54
C VAL A 504 -21.92 -19.08 23.15
N MET A 505 -21.40 -18.11 22.42
CA MET A 505 -21.04 -18.18 21.02
C MET A 505 -19.62 -17.62 20.82
N THR A 506 -18.55 -18.36 21.16
CA THR A 506 -17.21 -18.00 20.61
C THR A 506 -17.05 -18.69 19.26
N PHE A 507 -17.58 -18.05 18.24
CA PHE A 507 -17.97 -18.68 16.98
C PHE A 507 -16.99 -18.39 15.83
N VAL A 508 -17.09 -19.13 14.72
CA VAL A 508 -18.06 -18.84 13.64
C VAL A 508 -18.82 -20.10 13.14
N LYS A 509 -20.11 -20.30 13.50
CA LYS A 509 -21.00 -21.47 13.13
C LYS A 509 -21.56 -21.35 11.68
N LEU A 510 -22.71 -21.88 11.22
CA LEU A 510 -23.92 -22.53 11.78
C LEU A 510 -24.36 -23.65 10.76
N ASN A 511 -24.86 -24.82 11.22
CA ASN A 511 -25.18 -25.99 10.35
C ASN A 511 -26.51 -26.72 10.71
N PRO A 512 -27.43 -27.02 9.74
CA PRO A 512 -28.65 -27.82 9.94
C PRO A 512 -28.78 -29.08 9.04
N PHE A 513 -29.08 -30.20 9.69
CA PHE A 513 -29.68 -31.44 9.17
C PHE A 513 -28.92 -32.37 8.21
N ARG A 514 -29.14 -33.68 8.46
CA ARG A 514 -28.67 -34.84 7.68
C ARG A 514 -29.76 -35.32 6.73
N LEU A 515 -29.36 -35.97 5.64
CA LEU A 515 -30.04 -37.15 5.12
C LEU A 515 -29.04 -38.08 4.40
N LEU A 516 -29.27 -39.39 4.50
CA LEU A 516 -28.58 -40.49 3.78
C LEU A 516 -27.07 -40.71 4.02
N ASN A 517 -26.79 -41.46 5.10
CA ASN A 517 -25.87 -42.60 5.19
C ASN A 517 -24.60 -42.64 4.31
N LEU A 518 -23.44 -42.35 4.93
CA LEU A 518 -22.40 -43.36 5.21
C LEU A 518 -21.42 -42.84 6.28
N SER A 519 -20.70 -43.74 6.93
CA SER A 519 -19.95 -43.46 8.18
C SER A 519 -18.45 -43.26 7.98
N MET A 520 -17.88 -42.19 8.55
CA MET A 520 -16.72 -42.22 9.49
C MET A 520 -16.11 -40.82 9.74
N ILE A 521 -15.35 -40.68 10.83
CA ILE A 521 -14.52 -39.51 11.24
C ILE A 521 -15.28 -38.20 11.53
N SER A 522 -15.65 -38.00 12.79
CA SER A 522 -16.00 -36.69 13.38
C SER A 522 -14.87 -36.19 14.30
N ASN A 523 -14.25 -35.02 14.03
CA ASN A 523 -13.31 -34.37 14.98
C ASN A 523 -13.08 -32.88 14.68
N THR A 524 -13.59 -32.00 15.55
CA THR A 524 -14.17 -30.73 15.08
C THR A 524 -14.09 -29.57 16.09
N ARG A 525 -12.93 -28.89 16.20
CA ARG A 525 -12.53 -27.83 17.19
C ARG A 525 -11.55 -26.75 16.59
N GLN A 526 -11.52 -25.46 17.00
CA GLN A 526 -12.00 -24.35 16.11
C GLN A 526 -11.64 -22.81 16.35
N ASP A 527 -11.65 -21.84 15.37
CA ASP A 527 -11.22 -20.37 15.51
C ASP A 527 -11.64 -19.27 14.41
N LEU A 528 -11.05 -18.04 14.37
CA LEU A 528 -11.12 -17.03 13.26
C LEU A 528 -10.37 -17.46 11.96
N TRP A 529 -10.65 -16.83 10.79
CA TRP A 529 -9.93 -17.11 9.52
C TRP A 529 -8.40 -17.13 9.68
N GLY A 530 -7.78 -18.23 9.29
CA GLY A 530 -6.35 -18.50 9.36
C GLY A 530 -5.74 -18.62 10.76
N HIS A 531 -6.56 -18.67 11.80
CA HIS A 531 -6.12 -18.84 13.19
C HIS A 531 -6.44 -20.25 13.69
N GLY A 532 -5.63 -20.73 14.64
CA GLY A 532 -5.74 -22.05 15.29
C GLY A 532 -6.11 -23.20 14.36
N TYR A 533 -7.40 -23.52 14.25
CA TYR A 533 -7.95 -24.60 13.45
C TYR A 533 -8.80 -24.19 12.23
N THR A 534 -9.08 -22.92 11.99
CA THR A 534 -9.87 -22.47 10.83
C THR A 534 -9.00 -22.28 9.59
N ASP A 535 -9.47 -22.68 8.42
CA ASP A 535 -8.77 -22.46 7.13
C ASP A 535 -8.43 -20.97 6.89
N SER A 536 -7.60 -20.66 5.89
CA SER A 536 -7.32 -19.26 5.49
C SER A 536 -7.67 -18.99 4.03
N CYS A 537 -8.43 -17.92 3.78
CA CYS A 537 -8.81 -17.45 2.45
C CYS A 537 -7.61 -16.82 1.73
N LEU A 538 -7.09 -17.46 0.68
CA LEU A 538 -5.94 -16.97 -0.09
C LEU A 538 -6.34 -16.09 -1.28
N ASP A 539 -7.63 -16.06 -1.64
CA ASP A 539 -8.19 -15.29 -2.75
C ASP A 539 -9.04 -14.08 -2.32
N LEU A 540 -9.16 -13.80 -1.02
CA LEU A 540 -9.94 -12.69 -0.46
C LEU A 540 -9.16 -11.88 0.60
N ASP A 541 -9.35 -10.57 0.56
CA ASP A 541 -8.82 -9.65 1.58
C ASP A 541 -9.53 -9.87 2.93
N HIS A 542 -8.77 -9.95 4.03
CA HIS A 542 -9.30 -10.10 5.38
C HIS A 542 -9.78 -8.75 5.93
N ASP A 543 -10.88 -8.26 5.37
CA ASP A 543 -11.54 -7.00 5.74
C ASP A 543 -12.88 -7.21 6.45
N ILE A 544 -13.54 -6.11 6.82
CA ILE A 544 -14.83 -6.14 7.51
C ILE A 544 -15.93 -6.87 6.71
N ARG A 545 -15.87 -6.95 5.39
CA ARG A 545 -16.83 -7.71 4.57
C ARG A 545 -16.61 -9.20 4.76
N LEU A 546 -15.36 -9.67 4.77
CA LEU A 546 -15.04 -11.08 5.06
C LEU A 546 -15.37 -11.45 6.52
N TYR A 547 -15.10 -10.56 7.48
CA TYR A 547 -15.46 -10.80 8.89
C TYR A 547 -16.98 -10.72 9.13
N THR A 548 -17.70 -9.84 8.44
CA THR A 548 -19.18 -9.79 8.44
C THR A 548 -19.77 -11.04 7.80
N ALA A 549 -19.22 -11.51 6.67
CA ALA A 549 -19.61 -12.79 6.07
C ALA A 549 -19.32 -13.97 7.00
N GLN A 550 -18.20 -13.92 7.76
CA GLN A 550 -17.96 -14.82 8.88
C GLN A 550 -19.14 -14.73 9.87
N ILE A 551 -19.41 -13.58 10.50
CA ILE A 551 -20.49 -13.43 11.48
C ILE A 551 -21.86 -13.89 10.93
N PHE A 552 -22.18 -13.68 9.66
CA PHE A 552 -23.42 -14.19 9.07
C PHE A 552 -23.46 -15.71 8.90
N LEU A 553 -22.38 -16.33 8.40
CA LEU A 553 -22.25 -17.78 8.46
C LEU A 553 -22.41 -18.24 9.92
N ALA A 554 -21.91 -17.47 10.90
CA ALA A 554 -22.02 -17.76 12.33
C ALA A 554 -23.43 -17.84 12.89
N VAL A 555 -24.37 -17.00 12.41
CA VAL A 555 -25.68 -16.78 13.05
C VAL A 555 -26.88 -17.30 12.24
N THR A 556 -26.67 -17.81 11.02
CA THR A 556 -27.73 -18.25 10.09
C THR A 556 -28.35 -19.64 10.28
N SER A 557 -27.71 -20.71 9.80
CA SER A 557 -28.37 -22.01 9.55
C SER A 557 -28.26 -23.03 10.72
N SER A 558 -29.12 -23.03 11.75
CA SER A 558 -28.91 -23.81 13.01
C SER A 558 -29.96 -24.88 13.34
N HIS A 559 -29.83 -25.46 14.54
CA HIS A 559 -31.00 -25.78 15.36
C HIS A 559 -31.58 -24.54 16.10
N LEU A 560 -30.78 -23.74 16.82
CA LEU A 560 -31.25 -22.48 17.45
C LEU A 560 -31.18 -21.26 16.50
N SER A 561 -32.26 -20.51 16.34
CA SER A 561 -32.22 -19.19 15.67
C SER A 561 -31.48 -18.16 16.53
N TRP A 562 -30.50 -17.46 15.94
CA TRP A 562 -29.75 -16.36 16.58
C TRP A 562 -30.14 -14.97 16.06
N THR A 563 -30.97 -14.89 15.01
CA THR A 563 -31.29 -13.63 14.31
C THR A 563 -32.77 -13.26 14.35
N GLY A 564 -33.55 -13.90 15.22
CA GLY A 564 -34.94 -13.51 15.51
C GLY A 564 -35.03 -12.32 16.46
N ASP A 565 -36.25 -11.92 16.78
CA ASP A 565 -36.64 -10.62 17.38
C ASP A 565 -35.89 -10.21 18.66
N GLY A 566 -35.32 -11.16 19.42
CA GLY A 566 -34.52 -10.89 20.61
C GLY A 566 -33.02 -10.58 20.35
N GLY A 567 -32.52 -10.79 19.13
CA GLY A 567 -31.10 -10.60 18.76
C GLY A 567 -30.10 -11.43 19.59
N PHE A 568 -28.84 -10.99 19.60
CA PHE A 568 -27.77 -11.52 20.45
C PHE A 568 -26.86 -10.41 21.03
N GLY A 569 -26.27 -10.63 22.20
CA GLY A 569 -25.25 -9.74 22.76
C GLY A 569 -23.89 -9.98 22.10
N LEU A 570 -23.07 -8.95 21.90
CA LEU A 570 -21.79 -9.04 21.19
C LEU A 570 -20.63 -8.51 22.05
N VAL A 571 -19.61 -9.34 22.25
CA VAL A 571 -18.38 -9.05 22.99
C VAL A 571 -17.19 -9.12 22.04
N GLY A 572 -16.53 -7.99 21.79
CA GLY A 572 -15.36 -7.91 20.90
C GLY A 572 -14.06 -7.60 21.66
N CYS A 573 -13.06 -8.47 21.56
CA CYS A 573 -11.75 -8.30 22.22
C CYS A 573 -10.70 -7.78 21.24
N SER A 574 -10.01 -6.67 21.55
CA SER A 574 -8.92 -6.12 20.72
C SER A 574 -9.38 -5.89 19.26
N LEU A 575 -8.81 -6.58 18.27
CA LEU A 575 -9.29 -6.57 16.87
C LEU A 575 -10.77 -6.97 16.76
N GLY A 576 -11.21 -7.98 17.51
CA GLY A 576 -12.61 -8.37 17.62
C GLY A 576 -13.51 -7.22 18.08
N GLY A 577 -12.98 -6.29 18.86
CA GLY A 577 -13.65 -5.03 19.21
C GLY A 577 -13.97 -4.18 17.98
N ALA A 578 -12.97 -3.89 17.14
CA ALA A 578 -13.15 -3.12 15.91
C ALA A 578 -14.14 -3.79 14.94
N ILE A 579 -14.04 -5.12 14.78
CA ILE A 579 -14.98 -5.92 13.99
C ILE A 579 -16.41 -5.79 14.54
N SER A 580 -16.58 -5.89 15.86
CA SER A 580 -17.88 -5.74 16.52
C SER A 580 -18.47 -4.34 16.40
N VAL A 581 -17.65 -3.28 16.45
CA VAL A 581 -18.10 -1.89 16.23
C VAL A 581 -18.67 -1.71 14.83
N GLU A 582 -17.94 -2.13 13.80
CA GLU A 582 -18.44 -1.99 12.43
C GLU A 582 -19.69 -2.87 12.20
N PHE A 583 -19.69 -4.12 12.67
CA PHE A 583 -20.84 -5.01 12.52
C PHE A 583 -22.09 -4.46 13.21
N ALA A 584 -22.01 -4.06 14.49
CA ALA A 584 -23.15 -3.52 15.24
C ALA A 584 -23.60 -2.12 14.75
N GLY A 585 -22.74 -1.38 14.05
CA GLY A 585 -23.08 -0.11 13.38
C GLY A 585 -23.79 -0.28 12.02
N TYR A 586 -23.64 -1.44 11.37
CA TYR A 586 -24.36 -1.80 10.14
C TYR A 586 -25.60 -2.67 10.39
N PHE A 587 -25.61 -3.50 11.43
CA PHE A 587 -26.70 -4.41 11.78
C PHE A 587 -27.21 -4.20 13.22
N PRO A 588 -27.62 -2.97 13.60
CA PRO A 588 -27.95 -2.64 14.98
C PRO A 588 -29.04 -3.55 15.57
N ASN A 589 -30.11 -3.81 14.82
CA ASN A 589 -31.26 -4.61 15.24
C ASN A 589 -30.94 -6.09 15.53
N MET A 590 -29.80 -6.60 15.06
CA MET A 590 -29.38 -8.00 15.32
C MET A 590 -28.58 -8.13 16.62
N VAL A 591 -27.91 -7.06 17.03
CA VAL A 591 -27.05 -7.03 18.22
C VAL A 591 -27.81 -6.34 19.33
N ASN A 592 -28.30 -7.07 20.32
CA ASN A 592 -29.16 -6.52 21.39
C ASN A 592 -28.38 -5.79 22.50
N SER A 593 -27.07 -6.01 22.59
CA SER A 593 -26.17 -5.37 23.56
C SER A 593 -24.74 -5.47 23.05
N LEU A 594 -23.93 -4.43 23.23
CA LEU A 594 -22.54 -4.39 22.74
C LEU A 594 -21.54 -4.17 23.89
N ALA A 595 -20.44 -4.93 23.87
CA ALA A 595 -19.32 -4.79 24.79
C ALA A 595 -17.98 -4.92 24.06
N LEU A 596 -17.04 -4.04 24.42
CA LEU A 596 -15.77 -3.86 23.72
C LEU A 596 -14.62 -3.91 24.74
N LEU A 597 -13.77 -4.93 24.64
CA LEU A 597 -12.71 -5.23 25.61
C LEU A 597 -11.35 -4.91 25.01
N VAL A 598 -10.61 -3.97 25.62
CA VAL A 598 -9.36 -3.36 25.09
C VAL A 598 -9.38 -3.13 23.57
N PRO A 599 -10.42 -2.46 23.03
CA PRO A 599 -10.73 -2.52 21.61
C PRO A 599 -9.74 -1.78 20.71
N ALA A 600 -9.41 -2.38 19.58
CA ALA A 600 -8.71 -1.72 18.48
C ALA A 600 -9.65 -0.78 17.70
N GLY A 601 -9.09 -0.03 16.74
CA GLY A 601 -9.84 0.83 15.82
C GLY A 601 -9.64 2.32 16.11
N LEU A 602 -9.49 2.72 17.39
CA LEU A 602 -9.22 4.12 17.79
C LEU A 602 -7.76 4.37 18.22
N ILE A 603 -6.90 3.35 18.18
CA ILE A 603 -5.48 3.47 18.56
C ILE A 603 -4.83 4.64 17.77
N ARG A 604 -4.16 5.55 18.49
CA ARG A 604 -3.46 6.70 17.90
C ARG A 604 -2.42 6.19 16.88
N LYS A 605 -2.41 6.79 15.68
CA LYS A 605 -1.62 6.29 14.53
C LYS A 605 -0.13 6.29 14.82
N GLU A 606 0.30 7.21 15.66
CA GLU A 606 1.67 7.45 16.12
C GLU A 606 2.24 6.23 16.85
N ARG A 607 1.43 5.52 17.64
CA ARG A 607 1.82 4.31 18.40
C ARG A 607 2.16 3.14 17.47
N LEU A 608 1.37 2.95 16.41
CA LEU A 608 1.59 1.88 15.42
C LEU A 608 2.45 2.32 14.23
N ALA A 609 2.71 3.62 14.04
CA ALA A 609 3.42 4.16 12.87
C ALA A 609 4.81 3.54 12.66
N THR A 610 5.55 3.24 13.73
CA THR A 610 6.86 2.60 13.63
C THR A 610 6.73 1.14 13.21
N GLN A 611 5.76 0.40 13.76
CA GLN A 611 5.51 -1.01 13.40
C GLN A 611 5.02 -1.12 11.94
N MET A 612 4.04 -0.29 11.56
CA MET A 612 3.53 -0.23 10.18
C MET A 612 4.62 0.14 9.17
N LYS A 613 5.47 1.14 9.45
CA LYS A 613 6.59 1.49 8.56
C LYS A 613 7.61 0.35 8.44
N ILE A 614 7.93 -0.34 9.52
CA ILE A 614 8.81 -1.53 9.49
C ILE A 614 8.16 -2.63 8.64
N LEU A 615 6.85 -2.82 8.74
CA LEU A 615 6.09 -3.78 7.95
C LEU A 615 6.07 -3.43 6.45
N GLU A 616 5.74 -2.19 6.10
CA GLU A 616 5.77 -1.66 4.74
C GLU A 616 7.16 -1.80 4.11
N ILE A 617 8.21 -1.31 4.79
CA ILE A 617 9.60 -1.39 4.35
C ILE A 617 10.04 -2.85 4.21
N GLY A 618 9.62 -3.72 5.14
CA GLY A 618 9.84 -5.16 5.07
C GLY A 618 9.22 -5.78 3.82
N THR A 619 7.94 -5.50 3.52
CA THR A 619 7.25 -5.97 2.31
C THR A 619 7.83 -5.43 1.00
N LEU A 620 8.57 -4.31 1.06
CA LEU A 620 9.20 -3.69 -0.11
C LEU A 620 10.63 -4.19 -0.36
N LEU A 621 11.39 -4.55 0.69
CA LEU A 621 12.82 -4.86 0.62
C LEU A 621 13.17 -6.34 0.77
N LEU A 622 12.32 -7.16 1.40
CA LEU A 622 12.66 -8.54 1.77
C LEU A 622 11.84 -9.58 0.96
N PRO A 623 12.47 -10.69 0.51
CA PRO A 623 11.74 -11.83 -0.03
C PRO A 623 10.71 -12.37 0.96
N SER A 624 9.53 -12.76 0.48
CA SER A 624 8.37 -13.10 1.34
C SER A 624 8.69 -14.10 2.44
N GLY A 625 9.39 -15.21 2.13
CA GLY A 625 9.75 -16.24 3.11
C GLY A 625 10.87 -15.85 4.10
N LEU A 626 11.55 -14.71 3.91
CA LEU A 626 12.44 -14.12 4.91
C LEU A 626 11.67 -13.12 5.79
N LEU A 627 10.81 -12.32 5.18
CA LEU A 627 9.91 -11.41 5.89
C LEU A 627 8.97 -12.15 6.85
N GLU A 628 8.37 -13.24 6.37
CA GLU A 628 7.58 -14.20 7.14
C GLU A 628 8.36 -14.68 8.37
N LYS A 629 9.57 -15.22 8.18
CA LYS A 629 10.41 -15.68 9.30
C LYS A 629 10.75 -14.59 10.31
N LEU A 630 10.94 -13.34 9.88
CA LEU A 630 11.23 -12.22 10.77
C LEU A 630 9.99 -11.75 11.55
N ILE A 631 8.83 -11.66 10.90
CA ILE A 631 7.57 -11.28 11.53
C ILE A 631 7.12 -12.37 12.51
N MET A 632 7.16 -13.64 12.10
CA MET A 632 6.84 -14.77 12.97
C MET A 632 7.84 -14.88 14.14
N LYS A 633 9.13 -14.58 13.94
CA LYS A 633 10.09 -14.47 15.04
C LYS A 633 9.73 -13.34 16.01
N ARG A 634 9.34 -12.15 15.52
CA ARG A 634 8.97 -11.02 16.38
C ARG A 634 7.66 -11.26 17.14
N LEU A 635 6.65 -11.83 16.50
CA LEU A 635 5.39 -12.23 17.13
C LEU A 635 5.57 -13.38 18.15
N SER A 636 6.64 -14.18 18.04
CA SER A 636 6.97 -15.24 19.00
C SER A 636 7.74 -14.75 20.24
N GLN A 637 8.10 -13.46 20.29
CA GLN A 637 8.56 -12.79 21.50
C GLN A 637 7.35 -12.21 22.24
N PRO A 638 7.37 -12.07 23.57
CA PRO A 638 6.37 -11.28 24.27
C PRO A 638 6.33 -9.86 23.66
N LEU A 639 5.13 -9.37 23.35
CA LEU A 639 4.94 -8.12 22.61
C LEU A 639 5.38 -6.87 23.39
N PHE A 640 5.63 -7.03 24.69
CA PHE A 640 5.98 -5.96 25.62
C PHE A 640 7.31 -6.26 26.31
N GLU A 641 8.25 -5.33 26.19
CA GLU A 641 9.20 -5.05 27.26
C GLU A 641 8.52 -4.01 28.16
N ASN A 642 8.52 -4.23 29.48
CA ASN A 642 7.88 -3.31 30.42
C ASN A 642 8.50 -1.90 30.33
N GLY A 643 7.71 -0.89 30.70
CA GLY A 643 8.19 0.47 30.86
C GLY A 643 9.40 0.55 31.81
N VAL A 644 10.19 1.62 31.64
CA VAL A 644 11.42 1.86 32.41
C VAL A 644 11.11 1.89 33.92
N ASN A 645 11.94 1.20 34.72
CA ASN A 645 11.92 1.06 36.18
C ASN A 645 10.99 -0.02 36.79
N GLU A 646 11.33 -1.30 36.61
CA GLU A 646 11.10 -2.34 37.63
C GLU A 646 12.42 -3.08 37.95
N PRO A 647 12.72 -3.40 39.23
CA PRO A 647 13.95 -4.09 39.62
C PRO A 647 13.90 -5.58 39.24
N ALA A 648 15.06 -6.17 38.93
CA ALA A 648 15.15 -7.53 38.38
C ALA A 648 14.67 -8.67 39.29
N SER A 649 14.33 -8.40 40.56
CA SER A 649 13.78 -9.38 41.51
C SER A 649 12.35 -9.81 41.17
N SER A 650 11.48 -8.92 40.69
CA SER A 650 10.10 -9.25 40.29
C SER A 650 10.03 -10.15 39.04
N ARG A 651 11.15 -10.27 38.32
CA ARG A 651 11.23 -10.85 36.98
C ARG A 651 11.20 -12.38 36.93
N LYS A 652 11.19 -13.07 38.08
CA LYS A 652 11.17 -14.55 38.16
C LYS A 652 9.78 -15.17 38.31
N GLU A 653 8.76 -14.41 38.73
CA GLU A 653 7.45 -15.00 39.08
C GLU A 653 6.35 -14.76 38.04
N ARG A 654 6.48 -13.74 37.17
CA ARG A 654 5.48 -13.41 36.12
C ARG A 654 5.47 -14.36 34.91
N GLY A 655 6.04 -15.55 35.05
CA GLY A 655 5.80 -16.70 34.16
C GLY A 655 4.69 -17.61 34.69
N SER A 656 3.71 -17.04 35.40
CA SER A 656 2.75 -17.79 36.19
C SER A 656 1.79 -18.58 35.30
N LYS A 657 1.76 -19.90 35.55
CA LYS A 657 0.50 -20.65 35.45
C LYS A 657 -0.45 -19.99 36.45
N SER A 658 -1.57 -19.45 36.00
CA SER A 658 -2.62 -18.98 36.90
C SER A 658 -3.14 -20.19 37.68
N SER A 659 -2.76 -20.30 38.96
CA SER A 659 -3.28 -21.32 39.88
C SER A 659 -4.73 -21.04 40.30
N ASP A 660 -5.27 -19.90 39.90
CA ASP A 660 -6.67 -19.52 40.03
C ASP A 660 -7.57 -20.37 39.09
N PRO A 661 -8.53 -21.14 39.64
CA PRO A 661 -9.52 -21.86 38.84
C PRO A 661 -10.41 -20.98 37.96
N GLU A 662 -10.61 -19.71 38.32
CA GLU A 662 -11.51 -18.78 37.63
C GLU A 662 -10.89 -18.18 36.36
N ALA A 663 -9.56 -18.21 36.22
CA ALA A 663 -8.81 -17.72 35.06
C ALA A 663 -8.54 -18.80 33.97
N GLN A 664 -9.17 -19.98 34.05
CA GLN A 664 -8.86 -21.10 33.17
C GLN A 664 -9.47 -20.95 31.77
N ALA A 665 -8.61 -20.83 30.76
CA ALA A 665 -9.02 -20.71 29.35
C ALA A 665 -9.73 -21.98 28.83
N SER A 666 -9.47 -23.15 29.42
CA SER A 666 -10.19 -24.40 29.17
C SER A 666 -10.47 -25.12 30.48
N LEU A 667 -11.74 -25.44 30.75
CA LEU A 667 -12.12 -26.29 31.88
C LEU A 667 -11.72 -27.77 31.69
N LYS A 668 -11.50 -28.23 30.45
CA LYS A 668 -11.08 -29.63 30.17
C LYS A 668 -9.55 -29.80 30.29
N TYR A 669 -8.78 -28.79 29.92
CA TYR A 669 -7.33 -28.81 29.99
C TYR A 669 -6.79 -27.57 30.74
N PRO A 670 -6.91 -27.52 32.09
CA PRO A 670 -6.51 -26.37 32.90
C PRO A 670 -5.07 -25.88 32.77
N HIS A 671 -4.19 -26.68 32.15
CA HIS A 671 -2.77 -26.40 32.02
C HIS A 671 -2.40 -25.62 30.75
N ILE A 672 -3.32 -25.41 29.80
CA ILE A 672 -3.01 -24.76 28.52
C ILE A 672 -3.06 -23.24 28.64
N THR A 673 -2.12 -22.55 28.02
CA THR A 673 -2.03 -21.07 28.09
C THR A 673 -2.23 -20.40 26.73
N VAL A 674 -2.75 -19.17 26.74
CA VAL A 674 -2.96 -18.37 25.52
C VAL A 674 -1.66 -18.08 24.76
N PRO A 675 -0.51 -17.81 25.42
CA PRO A 675 0.77 -17.68 24.72
C PRO A 675 1.26 -18.98 24.05
N GLU A 676 1.06 -20.15 24.66
CA GLU A 676 1.48 -21.43 24.10
C GLU A 676 0.59 -21.88 22.94
N THR A 677 -0.72 -21.70 23.05
CA THR A 677 -1.68 -21.95 21.96
C THR A 677 -1.41 -21.04 20.75
N MET A 678 -1.12 -19.74 20.99
CA MET A 678 -0.66 -18.80 19.94
C MET A 678 0.65 -19.27 19.29
N LYS A 679 1.68 -19.57 20.08
CA LYS A 679 2.98 -20.04 19.59
C LYS A 679 2.86 -21.34 18.77
N TRP A 680 1.99 -22.24 19.19
CA TRP A 680 1.69 -23.47 18.45
C TRP A 680 0.94 -23.19 17.14
N ALA A 681 -0.08 -22.32 17.15
CA ALA A 681 -0.81 -21.93 15.95
C ALA A 681 0.13 -21.28 14.91
N MET A 682 1.03 -20.40 15.36
CA MET A 682 2.06 -19.79 14.53
C MET A 682 3.02 -20.80 13.86
N GLN A 683 3.25 -21.96 14.48
CA GLN A 683 4.13 -23.00 13.95
C GLN A 683 3.41 -24.00 13.03
N ASN A 684 2.12 -24.26 13.27
CA ASN A 684 1.39 -25.35 12.63
C ASN A 684 0.31 -24.86 11.64
N HIS A 685 -0.23 -23.66 11.81
CA HIS A 685 -1.24 -23.09 10.93
C HIS A 685 -0.60 -22.35 9.74
N LYS A 686 -0.46 -23.03 8.60
CA LYS A 686 0.19 -22.51 7.37
C LYS A 686 -0.42 -21.22 6.81
N GLY A 687 -1.66 -20.91 7.14
CA GLY A 687 -2.33 -19.65 6.74
C GLY A 687 -2.21 -18.51 7.75
N PHE A 688 -1.59 -18.71 8.92
CA PHE A 688 -1.56 -17.71 10.00
C PHE A 688 -0.90 -16.42 9.55
N TYR A 689 0.30 -16.52 8.98
CA TYR A 689 1.03 -15.37 8.45
C TYR A 689 0.23 -14.63 7.36
N THR A 690 -0.39 -15.36 6.43
CA THR A 690 -1.19 -14.75 5.35
C THR A 690 -2.42 -14.03 5.88
N SER A 691 -3.16 -14.65 6.81
CA SER A 691 -4.30 -14.01 7.49
C SER A 691 -3.87 -12.76 8.22
N PHE A 692 -2.93 -12.87 9.17
CA PHE A 692 -2.39 -11.75 9.95
C PHE A 692 -1.95 -10.57 9.05
N MET A 693 -1.22 -10.84 7.97
CA MET A 693 -0.76 -9.82 7.02
C MET A 693 -1.88 -9.16 6.21
N SER A 694 -2.94 -9.90 5.89
CA SER A 694 -4.12 -9.36 5.21
C SER A 694 -4.94 -8.53 6.21
N THR A 695 -5.22 -9.05 7.39
CA THR A 695 -5.98 -8.36 8.44
C THR A 695 -5.32 -7.05 8.85
N ALA A 696 -4.01 -7.05 9.11
CA ALA A 696 -3.26 -5.84 9.46
C ALA A 696 -3.21 -4.77 8.35
N ARG A 697 -3.47 -5.16 7.09
CA ARG A 697 -3.48 -4.27 5.92
C ARG A 697 -4.87 -3.74 5.59
N HIS A 698 -5.89 -4.58 5.70
CA HIS A 698 -7.25 -4.28 5.23
C HIS A 698 -8.24 -3.95 6.38
N MET A 699 -7.97 -4.39 7.61
CA MET A 699 -8.75 -4.03 8.81
C MET A 699 -7.99 -2.94 9.59
N GLN A 700 -8.56 -1.73 9.65
CA GLN A 700 -7.86 -0.56 10.20
C GLN A 700 -7.92 -0.50 11.73
N GLY A 701 -6.86 -0.91 12.42
CA GLY A 701 -6.75 -0.78 13.88
C GLY A 701 -6.65 0.65 14.43
N THR A 702 -6.72 1.70 13.60
CA THR A 702 -6.44 3.11 13.97
C THR A 702 -7.39 4.11 13.33
N GLY A 703 -7.79 5.16 14.07
CA GLY A 703 -8.53 6.31 13.54
C GLY A 703 -9.90 6.02 12.90
N GLN A 704 -10.60 4.97 13.34
CA GLN A 704 -11.94 4.59 12.86
C GLN A 704 -13.10 5.42 13.45
N LEU A 705 -12.86 6.66 13.88
CA LEU A 705 -13.84 7.48 14.62
C LEU A 705 -15.23 7.57 13.96
N GLU A 706 -15.28 7.72 12.64
CA GLU A 706 -16.53 7.75 11.86
C GLU A 706 -17.26 6.40 11.77
N LYS A 707 -16.58 5.28 12.01
CA LYS A 707 -17.21 3.95 12.17
C LYS A 707 -17.81 3.81 13.57
N TRP A 708 -17.10 4.27 14.61
CA TRP A 708 -17.63 4.26 15.98
C TRP A 708 -18.88 5.13 16.11
N LYS A 709 -18.95 6.26 15.40
CA LYS A 709 -20.17 7.11 15.32
C LYS A 709 -21.38 6.39 14.72
N LEU A 710 -21.23 5.27 14.00
CA LEU A 710 -22.36 4.44 13.54
C LEU A 710 -23.13 3.81 14.72
N LEU A 711 -22.46 3.55 15.84
CA LEU A 711 -23.09 2.96 17.03
C LEU A 711 -24.14 3.88 17.67
N ARG A 712 -24.12 5.19 17.39
CA ARG A 712 -25.19 6.13 17.83
C ARG A 712 -26.59 5.74 17.35
N ARG A 713 -26.67 4.94 16.27
CA ARG A 713 -27.90 4.36 15.69
C ARG A 713 -28.52 3.25 16.55
N ARG A 714 -27.75 2.67 17.48
CA ARG A 714 -28.24 1.68 18.45
C ARG A 714 -29.05 2.38 19.53
N GLU A 715 -30.00 1.68 20.15
CA GLU A 715 -30.78 2.21 21.27
C GLU A 715 -30.10 1.95 22.61
N ASP A 716 -29.38 0.83 22.74
CA ASP A 716 -28.64 0.43 23.93
C ASP A 716 -27.33 1.21 24.13
N ARG A 717 -26.84 1.20 25.38
CA ARG A 717 -25.51 1.68 25.75
C ARG A 717 -24.46 0.64 25.37
N THR A 718 -23.34 1.09 24.82
CA THR A 718 -22.18 0.24 24.53
C THR A 718 -21.24 0.23 25.73
N LEU A 719 -20.97 -0.95 26.27
CA LEU A 719 -19.97 -1.17 27.31
C LEU A 719 -18.57 -1.14 26.69
N VAL A 720 -17.65 -0.40 27.30
CA VAL A 720 -16.23 -0.39 26.92
C VAL A 720 -15.38 -0.60 28.16
N ILE A 721 -14.54 -1.65 28.14
CA ILE A 721 -13.62 -2.00 29.23
C ILE A 721 -12.18 -1.82 28.76
N ALA A 722 -11.45 -0.89 29.38
CA ALA A 722 -10.03 -0.65 29.15
C ALA A 722 -9.15 -1.23 30.28
N GLY A 723 -7.88 -1.50 29.98
CA GLY A 723 -6.86 -1.82 30.98
C GLY A 723 -6.10 -0.56 31.41
N SER A 724 -5.97 -0.31 32.71
CA SER A 724 -5.30 0.90 33.24
C SER A 724 -3.86 1.08 32.76
N ASN A 725 -3.17 -0.03 32.47
CA ASN A 725 -1.75 -0.10 32.16
C ASN A 725 -1.51 -0.61 30.72
N ASP A 726 -2.52 -0.55 29.85
CA ASP A 726 -2.42 -1.02 28.46
C ASP A 726 -1.59 -0.06 27.59
N SER A 727 -0.45 -0.56 27.08
CA SER A 727 0.46 0.22 26.23
C SER A 727 0.09 0.26 24.74
N ILE A 728 -0.83 -0.60 24.29
CA ILE A 728 -1.40 -0.58 22.93
C ILE A 728 -2.64 0.31 22.90
N VAL A 729 -3.59 0.06 23.79
CA VAL A 729 -4.90 0.72 23.85
C VAL A 729 -4.98 1.54 25.14
N VAL A 730 -4.24 2.65 25.15
CA VAL A 730 -4.16 3.57 26.29
C VAL A 730 -5.56 4.07 26.65
N ALA A 731 -5.94 3.89 27.91
CA ALA A 731 -7.30 4.09 28.39
C ALA A 731 -7.78 5.55 28.22
N GLU A 732 -6.91 6.52 28.45
CA GLU A 732 -7.20 7.95 28.32
C GLU A 732 -7.44 8.35 26.85
N GLU A 733 -6.55 7.93 25.95
CA GLU A 733 -6.67 8.19 24.50
C GLU A 733 -7.91 7.52 23.90
N LEU A 734 -8.25 6.32 24.37
CA LEU A 734 -9.48 5.63 23.98
C LEU A 734 -10.71 6.36 24.54
N TYR A 735 -10.70 6.79 25.81
CA TYR A 735 -11.82 7.47 26.44
C TYR A 735 -12.18 8.78 25.72
N GLU A 736 -11.20 9.58 25.29
CA GLU A 736 -11.41 10.78 24.47
C GLU A 736 -12.24 10.47 23.21
N ASP A 737 -11.75 9.54 22.39
CA ASP A 737 -12.35 9.22 21.09
C ASP A 737 -13.69 8.49 21.22
N VAL A 738 -13.82 7.59 22.20
CA VAL A 738 -15.07 6.86 22.45
C VAL A 738 -16.13 7.79 23.02
N ARG A 739 -15.76 8.75 23.88
CA ARG A 739 -16.69 9.76 24.40
C ARG A 739 -17.16 10.71 23.29
N GLU A 740 -16.29 11.11 22.35
CA GLU A 740 -16.73 11.83 21.15
C GLU A 740 -17.66 10.96 20.29
N ALA A 741 -17.32 9.69 20.09
CA ALA A 741 -18.10 8.80 19.23
C ALA A 741 -19.49 8.48 19.78
N LEU A 742 -19.64 8.24 21.09
CA LEU A 742 -20.85 7.66 21.69
C LEU A 742 -21.64 8.60 22.60
N GLY A 743 -21.01 9.62 23.19
CA GLY A 743 -21.68 10.55 24.10
C GLY A 743 -22.28 9.88 25.33
N ASP A 744 -23.59 10.03 25.51
CA ASP A 744 -24.42 9.45 26.56
C ASP A 744 -24.57 7.92 26.45
N LYS A 745 -24.42 7.36 25.24
CA LYS A 745 -24.53 5.92 24.98
C LYS A 745 -23.29 5.10 25.37
N LEU A 746 -22.34 5.69 26.08
CA LEU A 746 -21.16 5.01 26.62
C LEU A 746 -21.43 4.51 28.05
N ASP A 747 -21.17 3.22 28.32
CA ASP A 747 -20.83 2.71 29.65
C ASP A 747 -19.32 2.42 29.67
N TRP A 748 -18.56 3.09 30.53
CA TRP A 748 -17.10 3.07 30.53
C TRP A 748 -16.58 2.48 31.83
N ARG A 749 -15.77 1.42 31.72
CA ARG A 749 -15.10 0.75 32.85
C ARG A 749 -13.61 0.67 32.60
N VAL A 750 -12.81 0.75 33.66
CA VAL A 750 -11.37 0.48 33.63
C VAL A 750 -11.07 -0.60 34.65
N LEU A 751 -10.33 -1.63 34.24
CA LEU A 751 -9.81 -2.66 35.13
C LEU A 751 -8.28 -2.49 35.27
N GLU A 752 -7.76 -2.76 36.47
CA GLU A 752 -6.31 -2.77 36.67
C GLU A 752 -5.66 -3.90 35.86
N GLY A 753 -4.70 -3.56 34.99
CA GLY A 753 -3.96 -4.49 34.15
C GLY A 753 -3.61 -3.94 32.76
N ALA A 754 -2.96 -4.74 31.93
CA ALA A 754 -2.55 -4.38 30.57
C ALA A 754 -3.50 -4.98 29.51
N HIS A 755 -3.04 -5.14 28.25
CA HIS A 755 -3.86 -5.68 27.15
C HIS A 755 -4.36 -7.13 27.40
N ASP A 756 -3.78 -7.81 28.38
CA ASP A 756 -4.07 -9.18 28.80
C ASP A 756 -5.16 -9.31 29.90
N ILE A 757 -5.83 -8.23 30.32
CA ILE A 757 -6.99 -8.32 31.24
C ILE A 757 -8.09 -9.26 30.72
N THR A 758 -8.22 -9.42 29.40
CA THR A 758 -9.15 -10.38 28.76
C THR A 758 -8.85 -11.85 29.08
N ILE A 759 -7.61 -12.15 29.49
CA ILE A 759 -7.14 -13.48 29.88
C ILE A 759 -7.06 -13.58 31.41
N LEU A 760 -6.56 -12.53 32.06
CA LEU A 760 -6.27 -12.53 33.51
C LEU A 760 -7.48 -12.23 34.39
N LYS A 761 -8.50 -11.51 33.88
CA LYS A 761 -9.63 -10.99 34.67
C LYS A 761 -11.02 -11.32 34.09
N PRO A 762 -11.29 -12.59 33.67
CA PRO A 762 -12.54 -12.96 33.00
C PRO A 762 -13.77 -12.75 33.90
N LYS A 763 -13.63 -12.92 35.22
CA LYS A 763 -14.72 -12.74 36.19
C LYS A 763 -15.12 -11.27 36.35
N GLU A 764 -14.16 -10.38 36.58
CA GLU A 764 -14.39 -8.91 36.62
C GLU A 764 -15.07 -8.42 35.34
N ILE A 765 -14.64 -8.93 34.19
CA ILE A 765 -15.25 -8.63 32.87
C ILE A 765 -16.69 -9.13 32.78
N VAL A 766 -16.98 -10.35 33.25
CA VAL A 766 -18.35 -10.90 33.16
C VAL A 766 -19.29 -10.33 34.20
N ASP A 767 -18.82 -9.98 35.39
CA ASP A 767 -19.64 -9.26 36.37
C ASP A 767 -20.00 -7.85 35.85
N ALA A 768 -19.07 -7.14 35.20
CA ALA A 768 -19.36 -5.88 34.49
C ALA A 768 -20.32 -6.06 33.30
N LEU A 769 -20.21 -7.15 32.52
CA LEU A 769 -21.18 -7.50 31.48
C LEU A 769 -22.57 -7.78 32.07
N CYS A 770 -22.65 -8.52 33.17
CA CYS A 770 -23.92 -8.86 33.82
C CYS A 770 -24.59 -7.62 34.41
N GLU A 771 -23.83 -6.69 34.98
CA GLU A 771 -24.32 -5.39 35.46
C GLU A 771 -24.83 -4.53 34.30
N SER A 772 -23.98 -4.26 33.30
CA SER A 772 -24.26 -3.36 32.18
C SER A 772 -25.40 -3.84 31.27
N TRP A 773 -25.57 -5.16 31.12
CA TRP A 773 -26.61 -5.76 30.28
C TRP A 773 -27.83 -6.27 31.08
N GLU A 774 -27.91 -6.02 32.39
CA GLU A 774 -28.96 -6.51 33.30
C GLU A 774 -29.18 -8.04 33.29
N ILE A 775 -28.10 -8.83 33.19
CA ILE A 775 -28.18 -10.30 33.20
C ILE A 775 -28.49 -10.77 34.63
N ARG A 776 -29.76 -11.10 34.90
CA ARG A 776 -30.25 -11.61 36.19
C ARG A 776 -29.77 -13.04 36.50
N GLY A 777 -28.48 -13.19 36.79
CA GLY A 777 -27.91 -14.43 37.33
C GLY A 777 -28.40 -14.71 38.75
N SER A 778 -28.81 -15.96 39.01
CA SER A 778 -29.25 -16.38 40.36
C SER A 778 -28.06 -16.55 41.31
N ILE A 779 -27.69 -15.47 42.00
CA ILE A 779 -26.67 -15.50 43.07
C ILE A 779 -27.29 -14.97 44.37
N ARG A 780 -27.86 -15.88 45.17
CA ARG A 780 -28.07 -15.64 46.60
C ARG A 780 -26.72 -15.70 47.31
N GLY A 781 -26.08 -14.56 47.60
CA GLY A 781 -24.92 -14.58 48.49
C GLY A 781 -24.10 -13.30 48.59
N ARG A 782 -24.20 -12.64 49.76
CA ARG A 782 -23.18 -11.72 50.34
C ARG A 782 -22.76 -10.54 49.45
N GLY A 783 -23.52 -9.44 49.55
CA GLY A 783 -23.08 -8.15 49.02
C GLY A 783 -21.91 -7.55 49.82
N LEU A 784 -21.16 -6.67 49.16
CA LEU A 784 -20.21 -5.73 49.76
C LEU A 784 -20.69 -4.30 49.44
N LYS A 785 -20.48 -3.37 50.38
CA LYS A 785 -21.04 -2.02 50.31
C LYS A 785 -20.33 -1.17 49.25
N LEU A 786 -21.06 -0.26 48.60
CA LEU A 786 -20.43 0.94 48.06
C LEU A 786 -19.77 1.72 49.20
N VAL A 787 -18.57 2.22 48.93
CA VAL A 787 -18.03 3.41 49.57
C VAL A 787 -18.03 4.50 48.49
N LEU A 788 -18.34 5.73 48.89
CA LEU A 788 -18.51 6.90 48.01
C LEU A 788 -17.18 7.36 47.39
#